data_AF-A0A936E7U2-F1
#
_entry.id   AF-A0A936E7U2-F1
#
_cell.length_a   1.000
_cell.length_b   1.000
_cell.length_c   1.000
_cell.angle_alpha   90.00
_cell.angle_beta   90.00
_cell.angle_gamma   90.00
#
_symmetry.space_group_name_H-M   'P 1'
#
loop_
_entity.id
_entity.type
_entity.pdbx_description
1 polymer ?
#
loop_
_entity_poly.entity_id
_entity_poly.type
_entity_poly.pdbx_seq_one_letter_code
_entity_poly.pdbx_strand_id
1 'polypeptide(L)'
;MKQQISNIDKLSLIKEVLGNKKSKLFKSIESISARENINEGPLEDLFHIELKDAGSMAEFKKISSFSDLVDHDLSLTKSLLTKSEELKIGSVRDLALNFDAKKLTSLFNANQIPNEFPGDKPKDKQVAFARELEGKIFKAEPTASVHRMLNQNALVVKDKNLASGLTSFFNKNTEFNIRQESILTILNKEDALIDIPEEQRSQVAIQLKTLQRITAISPDSKAVEILYNENMHSARQISDLSEGNFIQRYGTEMGEVEAKQVYRNALAVNTRNQQAIMTMRDAMTPTGVAMIDQSINQVRQADPLGKDGGVTISYETLFGSADYCECGHCNSIYSPSAYYVELLQYIRNNNLKTGNPLSGGTDYNLTPLKHLFARRPDLKCLELTCENAYTILPYIDLSNEVMESYIAFNDNMPSAVPVHEIKVNIDVHNTDEDDESSTLLAQPQNIKKKAYCTLSEAVIPFSLPYNQPIDTIRIFLDEMKTSRYDVMKAYRPSINGQLMIGETTPTPSQRAIDMAKYEEERWDRALCAEQLLITEQDYVVLTKEGFASKNWYDTKENTTNTVTAYRTKVELKSLRDHYFHVQETTPFSDLEWVKKEFLPRTGLTYAELVDLLKTFFINPYQPVGEVKNILELINVPYLTLQSKLDLTTNDPVKRFAKLIEFIHQTYYQQQLERSKNPDPCTGAIDMMKCLNKCDVETWVYYYFEKLGRMIVLESNEDLQFKYPGRLVQKTDKDKIVFKVSSSGEILSENGTPLGIINSDMTVQWYKSLRFNDEFTFYGVENDIIGKIKPYSTEKRT
;
A
#
# COMPACT_ATOMS: atom_id res chain seq x y z
N MET A 1 42.78 -1.94 -45.21
CA MET A 1 42.43 -0.61 -45.76
C MET A 1 42.10 0.41 -44.67
N LYS A 2 41.09 0.23 -43.78
CA LYS A 2 40.82 1.18 -42.66
C LYS A 2 42.01 1.35 -41.68
N GLN A 3 42.66 0.25 -41.29
CA GLN A 3 43.83 0.28 -40.40
C GLN A 3 45.07 0.90 -41.08
N GLN A 4 45.20 0.73 -42.40
CA GLN A 4 46.25 1.37 -43.20
C GLN A 4 46.12 2.89 -43.20
N ILE A 5 44.91 3.39 -43.45
CA ILE A 5 44.60 4.82 -43.45
C ILE A 5 44.86 5.39 -42.05
N SER A 6 44.36 4.72 -41.00
CA SER A 6 44.61 5.11 -39.60
C SER A 6 46.11 5.17 -39.25
N ASN A 7 46.90 4.20 -39.69
CA ASN A 7 48.34 4.17 -39.42
C ASN A 7 49.07 5.30 -40.17
N ILE A 8 48.68 5.58 -41.42
CA ILE A 8 49.25 6.67 -42.23
C ILE A 8 48.92 8.04 -41.63
N ASP A 9 47.66 8.27 -41.24
CA ASP A 9 47.22 9.52 -40.62
C ASP A 9 47.96 9.77 -39.29
N LYS A 10 48.12 8.72 -38.48
CA LYS A 10 48.86 8.78 -37.22
C LYS A 10 50.34 9.10 -37.43
N LEU A 11 51.00 8.45 -38.40
CA LEU A 11 52.39 8.76 -38.77
C LEU A 11 52.55 10.20 -39.29
N SER A 12 51.60 10.67 -40.10
CA SER A 12 51.59 12.05 -40.62
C SER A 12 51.47 13.07 -39.48
N LEU A 13 50.55 12.84 -38.54
CA LEU A 13 50.38 13.68 -37.36
C LEU A 13 51.65 13.76 -36.52
N ILE A 14 52.26 12.61 -36.19
CA ILE A 14 53.48 12.55 -35.38
C ILE A 14 54.63 13.30 -36.10
N LYS A 15 54.71 13.18 -37.42
CA LYS A 15 55.68 13.91 -38.24
C LYS A 15 55.49 15.44 -38.15
N GLU A 16 54.25 15.91 -38.22
CA GLU A 16 53.89 17.33 -38.09
C GLU A 16 54.06 17.89 -36.67
N VAL A 17 53.93 17.05 -35.65
CA VAL A 17 54.20 17.41 -34.25
C VAL A 17 55.70 17.56 -34.01
N LEU A 18 56.53 16.63 -34.50
CA LEU A 18 57.97 16.65 -34.26
C LEU A 18 58.67 17.85 -34.90
N GLY A 19 58.20 18.32 -36.06
CA GLY A 19 58.63 19.57 -36.74
C GLY A 19 60.12 19.64 -37.17
N ASN A 20 60.99 18.80 -36.59
CA ASN A 20 62.43 18.83 -36.71
C ASN A 20 62.93 17.65 -37.53
N LYS A 21 63.41 17.93 -38.74
CA LYS A 21 63.96 16.95 -39.69
C LYS A 21 65.23 16.22 -39.21
N LYS A 22 65.76 16.56 -38.03
CA LYS A 22 67.02 15.99 -37.49
C LYS A 22 66.84 14.95 -36.39
N SER A 23 65.64 14.72 -35.82
CA SER A 23 65.47 13.72 -34.76
C SER A 23 65.56 12.28 -35.31
N LYS A 24 66.07 11.34 -34.49
CA LYS A 24 66.15 9.91 -34.86
C LYS A 24 64.76 9.31 -35.10
N LEU A 25 63.80 9.71 -34.27
CA LEU A 25 62.40 9.34 -34.42
C LEU A 25 61.82 9.83 -35.76
N PHE A 26 62.08 11.08 -36.16
CA PHE A 26 61.62 11.62 -37.45
C PHE A 26 62.14 10.83 -38.64
N LYS A 27 63.42 10.44 -38.64
CA LYS A 27 64.02 9.62 -39.70
C LYS A 27 63.42 8.21 -39.76
N SER A 28 63.11 7.63 -38.61
CA SER A 28 62.51 6.30 -38.51
C SER A 28 61.05 6.31 -38.99
N ILE A 29 60.31 7.37 -38.68
CA ILE A 29 58.96 7.63 -39.23
C ILE A 29 59.00 7.73 -40.76
N GLU A 30 59.98 8.42 -41.35
CA GLU A 30 60.11 8.49 -42.82
C GLU A 30 60.43 7.13 -43.45
N SER A 31 61.30 6.33 -42.81
CA SER A 31 61.63 4.97 -43.25
C SER A 31 60.39 4.07 -43.25
N ILE A 32 59.59 4.11 -42.18
CA ILE A 32 58.35 3.32 -42.06
C ILE A 32 57.27 3.80 -43.02
N SER A 33 57.11 5.11 -43.16
CA SER A 33 56.12 5.72 -44.07
C SER A 33 56.41 5.43 -45.55
N ALA A 34 57.65 5.08 -45.90
CA ALA A 34 58.07 4.74 -47.26
C ALA A 34 57.89 3.25 -47.60
N ARG A 35 57.49 2.39 -46.65
CA ARG A 35 57.24 0.96 -46.92
C ARG A 35 55.90 0.76 -47.62
N GLU A 36 55.86 -0.08 -48.65
CA GLU A 36 54.62 -0.40 -49.37
C GLU A 36 53.60 -1.19 -48.50
N ASN A 37 54.06 -1.85 -47.42
CA ASN A 37 53.27 -2.74 -46.56
C ASN A 37 53.21 -2.29 -45.07
N ILE A 38 52.66 -1.10 -44.76
CA ILE A 38 52.42 -0.62 -43.36
C ILE A 38 51.27 -1.40 -42.65
N ASN A 39 50.84 -2.54 -43.22
CA ASN A 39 49.63 -3.27 -42.84
C ASN A 39 49.84 -4.45 -41.88
N GLU A 40 51.08 -4.82 -41.59
CA GLU A 40 51.40 -5.99 -40.75
C GLU A 40 51.51 -5.58 -39.27
N GLY A 41 50.37 -5.31 -38.63
CA GLY A 41 50.26 -5.20 -37.17
C GLY A 41 50.25 -3.77 -36.59
N PRO A 42 50.25 -3.65 -35.25
CA PRO A 42 50.34 -2.39 -34.52
C PRO A 42 51.60 -1.60 -34.92
N LEU A 43 51.47 -0.28 -35.04
CA LEU A 43 52.63 0.59 -35.32
C LEU A 43 53.74 0.42 -34.28
N GLU A 44 53.39 0.16 -33.01
CA GLU A 44 54.38 -0.11 -31.97
C GLU A 44 55.33 -1.25 -32.33
N ASP A 45 54.85 -2.33 -32.96
CA ASP A 45 55.66 -3.50 -33.30
C ASP A 45 56.67 -3.20 -34.41
N LEU A 46 56.25 -2.40 -35.40
CA LEU A 46 57.13 -1.92 -36.47
C LEU A 46 58.22 -1.00 -35.92
N PHE A 47 57.86 -0.10 -35.01
CA PHE A 47 58.81 0.78 -34.34
C PHE A 47 59.71 0.02 -33.36
N HIS A 48 59.27 -1.08 -32.76
CA HIS A 48 60.09 -1.92 -31.87
C HIS A 48 61.27 -2.57 -32.61
N ILE A 49 61.10 -2.84 -33.91
CA ILE A 49 62.15 -3.40 -34.78
C ILE A 49 63.12 -2.31 -35.25
N GLU A 50 62.63 -1.09 -35.48
CA GLU A 50 63.36 -0.02 -36.17
C GLU A 50 64.02 1.00 -35.20
N LEU A 51 63.38 1.29 -34.07
CA LEU A 51 63.92 2.11 -32.99
C LEU A 51 64.64 1.23 -31.97
N LYS A 52 65.96 1.15 -32.09
CA LYS A 52 66.83 0.42 -31.13
C LYS A 52 67.16 1.23 -29.86
N ASP A 53 66.72 2.48 -29.77
CA ASP A 53 66.95 3.33 -28.61
C ASP A 53 65.67 3.54 -27.79
N ALA A 54 65.78 3.26 -26.48
CA ALA A 54 64.66 3.34 -25.56
C ALA A 54 64.07 4.77 -25.44
N GLY A 55 64.89 5.80 -25.67
CA GLY A 55 64.47 7.21 -25.62
C GLY A 55 63.50 7.58 -26.74
N SER A 56 63.84 7.29 -28.00
CA SER A 56 62.97 7.57 -29.15
C SER A 56 61.71 6.70 -29.14
N MET A 57 61.79 5.47 -28.62
CA MET A 57 60.62 4.61 -28.44
C MET A 57 59.68 5.15 -27.36
N ALA A 58 60.20 5.64 -26.23
CA ALA A 58 59.40 6.29 -25.20
C ALA A 58 58.75 7.58 -25.72
N GLU A 59 59.49 8.38 -26.51
CA GLU A 59 58.98 9.58 -27.16
C GLU A 59 57.86 9.25 -28.17
N PHE A 60 58.04 8.21 -28.99
CA PHE A 60 57.00 7.71 -29.90
C PHE A 60 55.73 7.28 -29.14
N LYS A 61 55.87 6.42 -28.13
CA LYS A 61 54.74 5.94 -27.32
C LYS A 61 54.01 7.11 -26.67
N LYS A 62 54.74 8.09 -26.13
CA LYS A 62 54.14 9.28 -25.53
C LYS A 62 53.32 10.09 -26.54
N ILE A 63 53.88 10.43 -27.70
CA ILE A 63 53.16 11.21 -28.73
C ILE A 63 51.96 10.42 -29.26
N SER A 64 52.16 9.12 -29.54
CA SER A 64 51.14 8.19 -30.00
C SER A 64 49.95 8.16 -29.04
N SER A 65 50.18 7.80 -27.76
CA SER A 65 49.13 7.69 -26.77
C SER A 65 48.44 9.04 -26.48
N PHE A 66 49.18 10.16 -26.53
CA PHE A 66 48.57 11.49 -26.34
C PHE A 66 47.72 11.92 -27.53
N SER A 67 48.14 11.59 -28.75
CA SER A 67 47.33 11.84 -29.95
C SER A 67 46.06 11.01 -29.95
N ASP A 68 46.11 9.75 -29.50
CA ASP A 68 44.93 8.89 -29.40
C ASP A 68 43.89 9.45 -28.42
N LEU A 69 44.32 10.07 -27.32
CA LEU A 69 43.42 10.67 -26.33
C LEU A 69 42.61 11.86 -26.86
N VAL A 70 43.12 12.56 -27.86
CA VAL A 70 42.51 13.77 -28.46
C VAL A 70 42.09 13.54 -29.91
N ASP A 71 41.78 12.29 -30.26
CA ASP A 71 41.29 11.85 -31.58
C ASP A 71 42.17 12.31 -32.76
N HIS A 72 43.49 12.34 -32.56
CA HIS A 72 44.46 12.78 -33.56
C HIS A 72 44.31 14.24 -34.00
N ASP A 73 43.73 15.12 -33.19
CA ASP A 73 43.74 16.56 -33.47
C ASP A 73 45.15 17.14 -33.26
N LEU A 74 45.72 17.74 -34.30
CA LEU A 74 47.08 18.28 -34.28
C LEU A 74 47.27 19.41 -33.26
N SER A 75 46.28 20.30 -33.12
CA SER A 75 46.35 21.47 -32.25
C SER A 75 46.27 21.06 -30.77
N LEU A 76 45.35 20.14 -30.46
CA LEU A 76 45.18 19.59 -29.12
C LEU A 76 46.38 18.71 -28.73
N THR A 77 46.91 17.90 -29.66
CA THR A 77 48.10 17.07 -29.44
C THR A 77 49.32 17.93 -29.11
N LYS A 78 49.56 19.00 -29.89
CA LYS A 78 50.65 19.96 -29.61
C LYS A 78 50.47 20.63 -28.25
N SER A 79 49.26 21.07 -27.94
CA SER A 79 48.95 21.71 -26.66
C SER A 79 49.21 20.78 -25.46
N LEU A 80 48.74 19.53 -25.56
CA LEU A 80 48.94 18.52 -24.52
C LEU A 80 50.44 18.17 -24.35
N LEU A 81 51.19 18.07 -25.45
CA LEU A 81 52.63 17.82 -25.39
C LEU A 81 53.40 18.98 -24.75
N THR A 82 53.14 20.23 -25.15
CA THR A 82 53.76 21.41 -24.51
C THR A 82 53.47 21.45 -23.02
N LYS A 83 52.21 21.25 -22.61
CA LYS A 83 51.82 21.20 -21.19
C LYS A 83 52.45 20.02 -20.46
N SER A 84 52.65 18.90 -21.14
CA SER A 84 53.31 17.74 -20.56
C SER A 84 54.78 17.99 -20.22
N GLU A 85 55.48 18.81 -21.01
CA GLU A 85 56.86 19.20 -20.72
C GLU A 85 56.92 20.18 -19.54
N GLU A 86 56.01 21.16 -19.50
CA GLU A 86 55.89 22.13 -18.40
C GLU A 86 55.61 21.44 -17.05
N LEU A 87 54.71 20.45 -17.05
CA LEU A 87 54.22 19.78 -15.84
C LEU A 87 54.90 18.43 -15.57
N LYS A 88 55.95 18.08 -16.33
CA LYS A 88 56.70 16.81 -16.22
C LYS A 88 55.84 15.55 -16.29
N ILE A 89 54.87 15.54 -17.20
CA ILE A 89 53.97 14.40 -17.46
C ILE A 89 54.66 13.48 -18.47
N GLY A 90 55.03 12.26 -18.05
CA GLY A 90 55.78 11.30 -18.87
C GLY A 90 54.90 10.36 -19.69
N SER A 91 53.68 10.09 -19.22
CA SER A 91 52.80 9.04 -19.78
C SER A 91 51.31 9.35 -19.59
N VAL A 92 50.44 8.57 -20.23
CA VAL A 92 48.99 8.63 -19.97
C VAL A 92 48.65 8.18 -18.56
N ARG A 93 49.43 7.26 -17.99
CA ARG A 93 49.33 6.86 -16.59
C ARG A 93 49.56 8.04 -15.64
N ASP A 94 50.52 8.91 -15.92
CA ASP A 94 50.75 10.12 -15.10
C ASP A 94 49.58 11.10 -15.17
N LEU A 95 48.91 11.21 -16.33
CA LEU A 95 47.66 11.94 -16.47
C LEU A 95 46.58 11.33 -15.58
N ALA A 96 46.38 10.01 -15.66
CA ALA A 96 45.40 9.27 -14.88
C ALA A 96 45.63 9.38 -13.36
N LEU A 97 46.88 9.38 -12.89
CA LEU A 97 47.23 9.48 -11.47
C LEU A 97 47.02 10.88 -10.86
N ASN A 98 47.15 11.94 -11.65
CA ASN A 98 47.29 13.30 -11.11
C ASN A 98 46.17 14.27 -11.51
N PHE A 99 45.49 14.04 -12.64
CA PHE A 99 44.51 14.95 -13.22
C PHE A 99 43.11 14.34 -13.18
N ASP A 100 42.18 15.03 -12.53
CA ASP A 100 40.73 14.79 -12.62
C ASP A 100 40.11 15.71 -13.69
N ALA A 101 38.83 15.55 -14.01
CA ALA A 101 38.16 16.37 -15.02
C ALA A 101 38.32 17.89 -14.74
N LYS A 102 38.32 18.32 -13.47
CA LYS A 102 38.52 19.72 -13.10
C LYS A 102 39.93 20.19 -13.43
N LYS A 103 40.97 19.45 -13.03
CA LYS A 103 42.36 19.78 -13.37
C LYS A 103 42.64 19.69 -14.87
N LEU A 104 41.97 18.80 -15.61
CA LEU A 104 42.12 18.72 -17.07
C LEU A 104 41.64 19.98 -17.78
N THR A 105 40.65 20.71 -17.24
CA THR A 105 40.22 21.99 -17.84
C THR A 105 41.35 23.02 -17.92
N SER A 106 42.33 23.00 -17.00
CA SER A 106 43.44 23.98 -17.02
C SER A 106 44.54 23.66 -18.03
N LEU A 107 44.51 22.48 -18.66
CA LEU A 107 45.50 22.09 -19.66
C LEU A 107 45.25 22.71 -21.05
N PHE A 108 44.00 23.07 -21.36
CA PHE A 108 43.61 23.58 -22.67
C PHE A 108 42.96 24.95 -22.53
N ASN A 109 43.18 25.88 -23.46
CA ASN A 109 42.44 27.14 -23.48
C ASN A 109 41.09 26.96 -24.18
N ALA A 110 40.06 27.68 -23.74
CA ALA A 110 38.71 27.59 -24.30
C ALA A 110 38.65 27.84 -25.83
N ASN A 111 39.56 28.65 -26.37
CA ASN A 111 39.63 28.99 -27.79
C ASN A 111 40.25 27.88 -28.66
N GLN A 112 40.83 26.84 -28.04
CA GLN A 112 41.47 25.73 -28.73
C GLN A 112 40.54 24.51 -28.88
N ILE A 113 39.36 24.55 -28.25
CA ILE A 113 38.40 23.45 -28.26
C ILE A 113 37.51 23.56 -29.50
N PRO A 114 37.33 22.48 -30.29
CA PRO A 114 36.44 22.46 -31.45
C PRO A 114 35.01 22.92 -31.11
N ASN A 115 34.34 23.54 -32.08
CA ASN A 115 32.98 24.07 -31.87
C ASN A 115 31.90 22.99 -31.68
N GLU A 116 32.22 21.75 -32.01
CA GLU A 116 31.36 20.57 -31.98
C GLU A 116 31.04 20.10 -30.55
N PHE A 117 31.84 20.50 -29.56
CA PHE A 117 31.59 20.18 -28.16
C PHE A 117 30.37 20.95 -27.62
N PRO A 118 29.52 20.32 -26.80
CA PRO A 118 28.29 20.93 -26.28
C PRO A 118 28.59 22.07 -25.30
N GLY A 119 27.79 23.15 -25.39
CA GLY A 119 27.85 24.29 -24.46
C GLY A 119 27.71 25.65 -25.15
N ASP A 120 26.97 26.57 -24.52
CA ASP A 120 26.70 27.90 -25.07
C ASP A 120 27.91 28.82 -24.98
N LYS A 121 28.74 28.67 -23.93
CA LYS A 121 29.95 29.48 -23.73
C LYS A 121 31.21 28.66 -24.05
N PRO A 122 32.30 29.30 -24.52
CA PRO A 122 33.58 28.63 -24.73
C PRO A 122 34.08 27.83 -23.51
N LYS A 123 33.79 28.33 -22.30
CA LYS A 123 34.15 27.65 -21.05
C LYS A 123 33.32 26.38 -20.80
N ASP A 124 32.06 26.35 -21.24
CA ASP A 124 31.21 25.17 -21.09
C ASP A 124 31.69 24.05 -22.01
N LYS A 125 32.10 24.40 -23.24
CA LYS A 125 32.73 23.48 -24.19
C LYS A 125 34.04 22.88 -23.66
N GLN A 126 34.86 23.71 -23.01
CA GLN A 126 36.10 23.29 -22.36
C GLN A 126 35.86 22.28 -21.23
N VAL A 127 34.80 22.48 -20.43
CA VAL A 127 34.40 21.53 -19.38
C VAL A 127 33.89 20.22 -19.98
N ALA A 128 33.09 20.29 -21.05
CA ALA A 128 32.61 19.10 -21.76
C ALA A 128 33.78 18.27 -22.34
N PHE A 129 34.72 18.93 -23.02
CA PHE A 129 35.93 18.29 -23.54
C PHE A 129 36.77 17.64 -22.43
N ALA A 130 36.99 18.36 -21.31
CA ALA A 130 37.77 17.81 -20.20
C ALA A 130 37.13 16.56 -19.57
N ARG A 131 35.79 16.47 -19.55
CA ARG A 131 35.07 15.26 -19.12
C ARG A 131 35.24 14.11 -20.10
N GLU A 132 35.12 14.36 -21.40
CA GLU A 132 35.33 13.33 -22.41
C GLU A 132 36.78 12.79 -22.38
N LEU A 133 37.75 13.69 -22.27
CA LEU A 133 39.17 13.35 -22.14
C LEU A 133 39.42 12.50 -20.87
N GLU A 134 38.79 12.85 -19.75
CA GLU A 134 38.87 12.06 -18.51
C GLU A 134 38.33 10.64 -18.71
N GLY A 135 37.20 10.49 -19.41
CA GLY A 135 36.65 9.19 -19.77
C GLY A 135 37.57 8.37 -20.68
N LYS A 136 38.25 9.01 -21.64
CA LYS A 136 39.27 8.34 -22.49
C LYS A 136 40.49 7.90 -21.68
N ILE A 137 40.97 8.75 -20.77
CA ILE A 137 42.06 8.43 -19.85
C ILE A 137 41.66 7.24 -18.95
N PHE A 138 40.45 7.22 -18.42
CA PHE A 138 39.94 6.12 -17.59
C PHE A 138 39.85 4.79 -18.36
N LYS A 139 39.47 4.83 -19.64
CA LYS A 139 39.46 3.62 -20.49
C LYS A 139 40.86 3.10 -20.77
N ALA A 140 41.83 3.98 -21.00
CA ALA A 140 43.22 3.61 -21.25
C ALA A 140 43.93 3.12 -19.98
N GLU A 141 43.73 3.82 -18.85
CA GLU A 141 44.46 3.64 -17.59
C GLU A 141 43.47 3.55 -16.40
N PRO A 142 42.64 2.48 -16.32
CA PRO A 142 41.60 2.37 -15.31
C PRO A 142 42.16 2.22 -13.89
N THR A 143 43.24 1.45 -13.70
CA THR A 143 43.86 1.24 -12.40
C THR A 143 44.44 2.53 -11.83
N ALA A 144 45.15 3.29 -12.66
CA ALA A 144 45.74 4.56 -12.26
C ALA A 144 44.66 5.60 -11.90
N SER A 145 43.54 5.60 -12.63
CA SER A 145 42.40 6.47 -12.33
C SER A 145 41.75 6.11 -10.99
N VAL A 146 41.54 4.83 -10.69
CA VAL A 146 41.03 4.37 -9.38
C VAL A 146 42.01 4.73 -8.26
N HIS A 147 43.31 4.56 -8.49
CA HIS A 147 44.35 4.94 -7.53
C HIS A 147 44.35 6.46 -7.26
N ARG A 148 44.18 7.30 -8.29
CA ARG A 148 43.98 8.75 -8.12
C ARG A 148 42.78 9.04 -7.22
N MET A 149 41.65 8.36 -7.46
CA MET A 149 40.43 8.58 -6.68
C MET A 149 40.61 8.22 -5.20
N LEU A 150 41.38 7.18 -4.90
CA LEU A 150 41.78 6.85 -3.53
C LEU A 150 42.66 7.96 -2.92
N ASN A 151 43.71 8.39 -3.62
CA ASN A 151 44.64 9.42 -3.14
C ASN A 151 43.99 10.79 -2.93
N GLN A 152 42.96 11.11 -3.72
CA GLN A 152 42.20 12.36 -3.62
C GLN A 152 41.03 12.30 -2.64
N ASN A 153 40.86 11.17 -1.91
CA ASN A 153 39.70 10.89 -1.05
C ASN A 153 38.34 11.04 -1.78
N ALA A 154 38.30 10.79 -3.08
CA ALA A 154 37.05 10.73 -3.84
C ALA A 154 36.26 9.44 -3.52
N LEU A 155 36.97 8.35 -3.24
CA LEU A 155 36.39 7.14 -2.66
C LEU A 155 36.40 7.25 -1.13
N VAL A 156 35.23 7.31 -0.49
CA VAL A 156 35.10 7.53 0.94
C VAL A 156 35.36 6.23 1.71
N VAL A 157 36.63 5.93 1.96
CA VAL A 157 37.05 4.81 2.82
C VAL A 157 37.11 5.29 4.27
N LYS A 158 36.17 4.84 5.11
CA LYS A 158 36.06 5.29 6.52
C LYS A 158 37.26 4.87 7.39
N ASP A 159 37.83 3.70 7.12
CA ASP A 159 38.99 3.18 7.83
C ASP A 159 40.29 3.65 7.16
N LYS A 160 41.09 4.45 7.88
CA LYS A 160 42.38 4.97 7.41
C LYS A 160 43.40 3.86 7.16
N ASN A 161 43.37 2.79 7.95
CA ASN A 161 44.28 1.66 7.79
C ASN A 161 43.98 0.94 6.47
N LEU A 162 42.70 0.71 6.19
CA LEU A 162 42.24 0.12 4.93
C LEU A 162 42.62 0.99 3.72
N ALA A 163 42.47 2.31 3.82
CA ALA A 163 42.87 3.25 2.76
C ALA A 163 44.39 3.19 2.49
N SER A 164 45.22 3.10 3.55
CA SER A 164 46.66 2.93 3.39
C SER A 164 47.03 1.59 2.75
N GLY A 165 46.37 0.49 3.14
CA GLY A 165 46.59 -0.82 2.55
C GLY A 165 46.26 -0.88 1.06
N LEU A 166 45.14 -0.27 0.65
CA LEU A 166 44.76 -0.14 -0.77
C LEU A 166 45.79 0.67 -1.56
N THR A 167 46.28 1.77 -0.99
CA THR A 167 47.30 2.62 -1.61
C THR A 167 48.62 1.88 -1.78
N SER A 168 49.07 1.13 -0.75
CA SER A 168 50.26 0.27 -0.83
C SER A 168 50.14 -0.77 -1.95
N PHE A 169 48.97 -1.39 -2.10
CA PHE A 169 48.72 -2.36 -3.18
C PHE A 169 48.92 -1.75 -4.57
N PHE A 170 48.30 -0.59 -4.85
CA PHE A 170 48.39 0.05 -6.18
C PHE A 170 49.78 0.65 -6.46
N ASN A 171 50.52 1.05 -5.43
CA ASN A 171 51.92 1.48 -5.57
C ASN A 171 52.84 0.32 -5.93
N LYS A 172 52.62 -0.86 -5.36
CA LYS A 172 53.41 -2.06 -5.64
C LYS A 172 53.10 -2.67 -7.01
N ASN A 173 51.82 -2.76 -7.35
CA ASN A 173 51.35 -3.46 -8.55
C ASN A 173 51.01 -2.47 -9.67
N THR A 174 52.00 -1.73 -10.18
CA THR A 174 51.75 -0.63 -11.14
C THR A 174 51.21 -1.12 -12.48
N GLU A 175 51.66 -2.28 -12.94
CA GLU A 175 51.27 -2.87 -14.22
C GLU A 175 49.89 -3.55 -14.20
N PHE A 176 49.29 -3.75 -13.01
CA PHE A 176 48.00 -4.42 -12.91
C PHE A 176 46.91 -3.61 -13.62
N ASN A 177 46.21 -4.23 -14.58
CA ASN A 177 45.02 -3.66 -15.18
C ASN A 177 43.74 -4.20 -14.53
N ILE A 178 43.08 -3.37 -13.71
CA ILE A 178 41.87 -3.73 -12.95
C ILE A 178 40.67 -4.15 -13.82
N ARG A 179 40.66 -3.84 -15.12
CA ARG A 179 39.59 -4.24 -16.05
C ARG A 179 39.90 -5.52 -16.82
N GLN A 180 41.18 -5.79 -17.06
CA GLN A 180 41.61 -6.86 -17.95
C GLN A 180 42.12 -8.08 -17.17
N GLU A 181 42.72 -7.86 -16.00
CA GLU A 181 43.28 -8.91 -15.16
C GLU A 181 42.39 -9.20 -13.95
N SER A 182 42.32 -10.48 -13.57
CA SER A 182 41.60 -10.90 -12.36
C SER A 182 42.40 -10.57 -11.10
N ILE A 183 41.77 -9.87 -10.15
CA ILE A 183 42.38 -9.63 -8.83
C ILE A 183 42.69 -10.92 -8.08
N LEU A 184 41.94 -12.00 -8.32
CA LEU A 184 42.18 -13.29 -7.68
C LEU A 184 43.55 -13.87 -8.07
N THR A 185 43.94 -13.69 -9.34
CA THR A 185 45.23 -14.14 -9.86
C THR A 185 46.38 -13.41 -9.17
N ILE A 186 46.22 -12.10 -8.90
CA ILE A 186 47.23 -11.31 -8.18
C ILE A 186 47.27 -11.65 -6.70
N LEU A 187 46.10 -11.78 -6.05
CA LEU A 187 46.03 -12.08 -4.62
C LEU A 187 46.62 -13.46 -4.26
N ASN A 188 46.71 -14.37 -5.23
CA ASN A 188 47.38 -15.67 -5.05
C ASN A 188 48.91 -15.61 -5.14
N LYS A 189 49.50 -14.48 -5.55
CA LYS A 189 50.95 -14.30 -5.55
C LYS A 189 51.42 -13.93 -4.14
N GLU A 190 52.45 -14.60 -3.63
CA GLU A 190 52.95 -14.40 -2.26
C GLU A 190 53.43 -12.97 -1.98
N ASP A 191 53.88 -12.24 -3.00
CA ASP A 191 54.45 -10.90 -2.90
C ASP A 191 53.42 -9.76 -3.10
N ALA A 192 52.19 -10.07 -3.53
CA ALA A 192 51.20 -9.07 -3.92
C ALA A 192 50.71 -8.18 -2.76
N LEU A 193 50.74 -8.69 -1.52
CA LEU A 193 50.28 -8.01 -0.30
C LEU A 193 51.41 -7.85 0.74
N ILE A 194 52.67 -8.02 0.34
CA ILE A 194 53.80 -8.05 1.29
C ILE A 194 53.97 -6.73 2.06
N ASP A 195 53.66 -5.60 1.41
CA ASP A 195 53.74 -4.25 1.99
C ASP A 195 52.52 -3.87 2.86
N ILE A 196 51.63 -4.84 3.13
CA ILE A 196 50.38 -4.65 3.88
C ILE A 196 50.39 -5.53 5.14
N PRO A 197 50.10 -4.98 6.33
CA PRO A 197 50.01 -5.74 7.58
C PRO A 197 49.03 -6.91 7.50
N GLU A 198 49.38 -8.06 8.07
CA GLU A 198 48.63 -9.32 7.93
C GLU A 198 47.16 -9.19 8.35
N GLU A 199 46.89 -8.50 9.45
CA GLU A 199 45.54 -8.23 9.97
C GLU A 199 44.64 -7.48 8.98
N GLN A 200 45.23 -6.70 8.07
CA GLN A 200 44.49 -5.87 7.09
C GLN A 200 44.29 -6.58 5.75
N ARG A 201 45.07 -7.63 5.44
CA ARG A 201 45.10 -8.27 4.12
C ARG A 201 43.74 -8.77 3.67
N SER A 202 42.96 -9.37 4.57
CA SER A 202 41.62 -9.89 4.26
C SER A 202 40.64 -8.78 3.86
N GLN A 203 40.59 -7.68 4.63
CA GLN A 203 39.71 -6.55 4.32
C GLN A 203 40.14 -5.81 3.06
N VAL A 204 41.45 -5.63 2.85
CA VAL A 204 42.00 -5.07 1.59
C VAL A 204 41.61 -5.93 0.40
N ALA A 205 41.74 -7.25 0.50
CA ALA A 205 41.35 -8.17 -0.57
C ALA A 205 39.85 -8.07 -0.92
N ILE A 206 38.97 -7.96 0.09
CA ILE A 206 37.53 -7.74 -0.11
C ILE A 206 37.28 -6.43 -0.85
N GLN A 207 37.94 -5.34 -0.46
CA GLN A 207 37.77 -4.04 -1.11
C GLN A 207 38.32 -4.02 -2.53
N LEU A 208 39.46 -4.65 -2.80
CA LEU A 208 40.00 -4.77 -4.16
C LEU A 208 39.04 -5.52 -5.09
N LYS A 209 38.40 -6.59 -4.61
CA LYS A 209 37.33 -7.30 -5.34
C LYS A 209 36.14 -6.38 -5.61
N THR A 210 35.75 -5.53 -4.65
CA THR A 210 34.70 -4.53 -4.83
C THR A 210 35.05 -3.50 -5.90
N LEU A 211 36.25 -2.92 -5.82
CA LEU A 211 36.75 -1.95 -6.80
C LEU A 211 36.79 -2.55 -8.21
N GLN A 212 37.24 -3.79 -8.37
CA GLN A 212 37.21 -4.46 -9.68
C GLN A 212 35.77 -4.58 -10.22
N ARG A 213 34.81 -5.05 -9.41
CA ARG A 213 33.42 -5.21 -9.85
C ARG A 213 32.79 -3.91 -10.33
N ILE A 214 32.92 -2.83 -9.55
CA ILE A 214 32.31 -1.54 -9.90
C ILE A 214 33.05 -0.89 -11.08
N THR A 215 34.37 -1.05 -11.16
CA THR A 215 35.17 -0.50 -12.26
C THR A 215 34.85 -1.20 -13.58
N ALA A 216 34.55 -2.49 -13.56
CA ALA A 216 34.18 -3.25 -14.76
C ALA A 216 32.86 -2.80 -15.39
N ILE A 217 31.89 -2.34 -14.59
CA ILE A 217 30.56 -1.91 -15.09
C ILE A 217 30.46 -0.39 -15.34
N SER A 218 31.39 0.40 -14.84
CA SER A 218 31.36 1.87 -14.95
C SER A 218 31.88 2.35 -16.31
N PRO A 219 31.28 3.34 -16.98
CA PRO A 219 31.83 3.90 -18.22
C PRO A 219 32.99 4.88 -17.98
N ASP A 220 33.01 5.56 -16.84
CA ASP A 220 33.97 6.59 -16.45
C ASP A 220 34.33 6.51 -14.95
N SER A 221 35.23 7.38 -14.50
CA SER A 221 35.65 7.40 -13.09
C SER A 221 34.58 7.97 -12.15
N LYS A 222 33.71 8.88 -12.65
CA LYS A 222 32.67 9.50 -11.83
C LYS A 222 31.62 8.47 -11.42
N ALA A 223 31.28 7.56 -12.31
CA ALA A 223 30.41 6.42 -12.02
C ALA A 223 31.00 5.51 -10.93
N VAL A 224 32.32 5.22 -10.97
CA VAL A 224 32.99 4.44 -9.92
C VAL A 224 32.88 5.14 -8.55
N GLU A 225 33.06 6.45 -8.52
CA GLU A 225 32.97 7.28 -7.30
C GLU A 225 31.60 7.14 -6.66
N ILE A 226 30.56 7.38 -7.45
CA ILE A 226 29.17 7.36 -7.00
C ILE A 226 28.78 5.97 -6.54
N LEU A 227 29.05 4.92 -7.34
CA LEU A 227 28.71 3.55 -6.99
C LEU A 227 29.39 3.08 -5.70
N TYR A 228 30.66 3.45 -5.50
CA TYR A 228 31.39 3.10 -4.28
C TYR A 228 30.81 3.82 -3.05
N ASN A 229 30.62 5.14 -3.13
CA ASN A 229 30.15 5.94 -2.00
C ASN A 229 28.70 5.63 -1.61
N GLU A 230 27.88 5.22 -2.58
CA GLU A 230 26.48 4.82 -2.39
C GLU A 230 26.30 3.34 -2.02
N ASN A 231 27.40 2.60 -1.80
CA ASN A 231 27.43 1.17 -1.45
C ASN A 231 26.82 0.22 -2.51
N MET A 232 26.84 0.62 -3.79
CA MET A 232 26.39 -0.18 -4.93
C MET A 232 27.56 -1.00 -5.49
N HIS A 233 27.87 -2.11 -4.81
CA HIS A 233 29.13 -2.86 -4.96
C HIS A 233 29.08 -4.01 -5.98
N SER A 234 27.95 -4.25 -6.64
CA SER A 234 27.78 -5.36 -7.57
C SER A 234 26.76 -5.09 -8.67
N ALA A 235 26.94 -5.77 -9.81
CA ALA A 235 26.01 -5.73 -10.93
C ALA A 235 24.59 -6.18 -10.52
N ARG A 236 24.47 -7.18 -9.64
CA ARG A 236 23.18 -7.69 -9.16
C ARG A 236 22.39 -6.63 -8.39
N GLN A 237 23.03 -5.96 -7.42
CA GLN A 237 22.38 -4.89 -6.65
C GLN A 237 21.84 -3.76 -7.54
N ILE A 238 22.53 -3.46 -8.65
CA ILE A 238 22.10 -2.45 -9.62
C ILE A 238 20.93 -2.99 -10.47
N SER A 239 21.01 -4.22 -10.96
CA SER A 239 19.96 -4.82 -11.80
C SER A 239 18.68 -5.15 -11.03
N ASP A 240 18.74 -5.32 -9.71
CA ASP A 240 17.56 -5.51 -8.85
C ASP A 240 16.70 -4.23 -8.76
N LEU A 241 17.25 -3.08 -9.14
CA LEU A 241 16.50 -1.84 -9.36
C LEU A 241 15.91 -1.80 -10.77
N SER A 242 14.79 -1.10 -10.95
CA SER A 242 14.34 -0.73 -12.29
C SER A 242 15.25 0.35 -12.90
N GLU A 243 15.41 0.33 -14.22
CA GLU A 243 16.21 1.32 -14.96
C GLU A 243 15.79 2.75 -14.61
N GLY A 244 14.47 3.02 -14.57
CA GLY A 244 13.91 4.32 -14.23
C GLY A 244 14.28 4.78 -12.82
N ASN A 245 14.21 3.89 -11.81
CA ASN A 245 14.58 4.22 -10.43
C ASN A 245 16.10 4.48 -10.30
N PHE A 246 16.92 3.71 -11.02
CA PHE A 246 18.37 3.90 -11.01
C PHE A 246 18.74 5.27 -11.62
N ILE A 247 18.17 5.61 -12.78
CA ILE A 247 18.39 6.89 -13.45
C ILE A 247 17.88 8.06 -12.60
N GLN A 248 16.68 7.94 -12.02
CA GLN A 248 16.14 8.98 -11.14
C GLN A 248 17.06 9.26 -9.96
N ARG A 249 17.69 8.22 -9.40
CA ARG A 249 18.56 8.32 -8.24
C ARG A 249 19.95 8.88 -8.57
N TYR A 250 20.59 8.37 -9.63
CA TYR A 250 22.00 8.65 -9.90
C TYR A 250 22.25 9.50 -11.15
N GLY A 251 21.24 9.67 -12.02
CA GLY A 251 21.38 10.38 -13.29
C GLY A 251 21.71 11.86 -13.16
N THR A 252 21.27 12.53 -12.09
CA THR A 252 21.61 13.95 -11.85
C THR A 252 23.09 14.16 -11.55
N GLU A 253 23.71 13.26 -10.78
CA GLU A 253 25.12 13.39 -10.38
C GLU A 253 26.08 12.72 -11.37
N MET A 254 25.69 11.58 -11.93
CA MET A 254 26.49 10.78 -12.86
C MET A 254 26.34 11.23 -14.32
N GLY A 255 25.19 11.81 -14.67
CA GLY A 255 24.73 11.99 -16.04
C GLY A 255 23.74 10.89 -16.44
N GLU A 256 22.68 11.28 -17.17
CA GLU A 256 21.60 10.35 -17.54
C GLU A 256 22.10 9.27 -18.51
N VAL A 257 22.99 9.63 -19.43
CA VAL A 257 23.55 8.71 -20.44
C VAL A 257 24.47 7.69 -19.76
N GLU A 258 25.33 8.16 -18.88
CA GLU A 258 26.27 7.37 -18.10
C GLU A 258 25.51 6.42 -17.16
N ALA A 259 24.48 6.90 -16.47
CA ALA A 259 23.62 6.07 -15.62
C ALA A 259 22.91 4.95 -16.41
N LYS A 260 22.38 5.25 -17.60
CA LYS A 260 21.83 4.23 -18.51
C LYS A 260 22.89 3.20 -18.91
N GLN A 261 24.09 3.64 -19.21
CA GLN A 261 25.17 2.74 -19.60
C GLN A 261 25.60 1.83 -18.44
N VAL A 262 25.75 2.36 -17.22
CA VAL A 262 26.03 1.58 -16.01
C VAL A 262 24.96 0.52 -15.81
N TYR A 263 23.69 0.91 -15.88
CA TYR A 263 22.57 -0.02 -15.70
C TYR A 263 22.61 -1.15 -16.73
N ARG A 264 22.81 -0.83 -18.02
CA ARG A 264 22.92 -1.84 -19.08
C ARG A 264 24.12 -2.76 -18.91
N ASN A 265 25.28 -2.22 -18.52
CA ASN A 265 26.47 -3.01 -18.21
C ASN A 265 26.20 -3.96 -17.04
N ALA A 266 25.57 -3.46 -15.97
CA ALA A 266 25.19 -4.27 -14.82
C ALA A 266 24.21 -5.38 -15.21
N LEU A 267 23.19 -5.08 -16.03
CA LEU A 267 22.24 -6.07 -16.52
C LEU A 267 22.92 -7.14 -17.37
N ALA A 268 23.82 -6.76 -18.28
CA ALA A 268 24.57 -7.70 -19.12
C ALA A 268 25.48 -8.61 -18.26
N VAL A 269 26.19 -8.04 -17.29
CA VAL A 269 27.03 -8.81 -16.36
C VAL A 269 26.20 -9.73 -15.47
N ASN A 270 25.07 -9.26 -14.93
CA ASN A 270 24.19 -10.10 -14.11
C ASN A 270 23.61 -11.26 -14.93
N THR A 271 23.15 -11.00 -16.15
CA THR A 271 22.65 -12.03 -17.08
C THR A 271 23.74 -13.05 -17.41
N ARG A 272 24.96 -12.59 -17.72
CA ARG A 272 26.11 -13.47 -17.95
C ARG A 272 26.40 -14.34 -16.72
N ASN A 273 26.40 -13.75 -15.53
CA ASN A 273 26.68 -14.48 -14.28
C ASN A 273 25.60 -15.52 -14.00
N GLN A 274 24.32 -15.18 -14.19
CA GLN A 274 23.21 -16.14 -14.06
C GLN A 274 23.34 -17.28 -15.07
N GLN A 275 23.63 -16.98 -16.34
CA GLN A 275 23.83 -17.99 -17.36
C GLN A 275 25.04 -18.89 -17.04
N ALA A 276 26.12 -18.33 -16.52
CA ALA A 276 27.29 -19.10 -16.11
C ALA A 276 26.94 -20.06 -14.96
N ILE A 277 26.22 -19.59 -13.93
CA ILE A 277 25.77 -20.44 -12.81
C ILE A 277 24.82 -21.53 -13.29
N MET A 278 23.85 -21.22 -14.17
CA MET A 278 22.94 -22.22 -14.74
C MET A 278 23.70 -23.26 -15.56
N THR A 279 24.64 -22.83 -16.41
CA THR A 279 25.48 -23.72 -17.20
C THR A 279 26.34 -24.62 -16.31
N MET A 280 26.92 -24.09 -15.22
CA MET A 280 27.67 -24.90 -14.25
C MET A 280 26.79 -25.94 -13.57
N ARG A 281 25.59 -25.55 -13.13
CA ARG A 281 24.63 -26.46 -12.50
C ARG A 281 24.19 -27.56 -13.46
N ASP A 282 23.77 -27.21 -14.67
CA ASP A 282 23.33 -28.17 -15.69
C ASP A 282 24.48 -29.10 -16.10
N ALA A 283 25.69 -28.55 -16.18
CA ALA A 283 26.88 -29.34 -16.44
C ALA A 283 27.16 -30.33 -15.31
N MET A 284 26.73 -30.11 -14.07
CA MET A 284 26.97 -31.03 -12.94
C MET A 284 25.81 -31.96 -12.64
N THR A 285 24.57 -31.56 -12.91
CA THR A 285 23.39 -32.40 -12.66
C THR A 285 23.36 -33.57 -13.65
N PRO A 286 23.35 -34.82 -13.19
CA PRO A 286 23.18 -35.98 -14.08
C PRO A 286 21.80 -35.93 -14.73
N THR A 287 21.74 -36.28 -16.01
CA THR A 287 20.47 -36.42 -16.75
C THR A 287 19.72 -37.69 -16.38
N GLY A 288 20.34 -38.60 -15.62
CA GLY A 288 19.80 -39.92 -15.28
C GLY A 288 19.94 -40.94 -16.42
N VAL A 289 20.52 -40.53 -17.55
CA VAL A 289 20.77 -41.38 -18.72
C VAL A 289 22.27 -41.59 -18.83
N ALA A 290 22.75 -42.76 -18.40
CA ALA A 290 24.17 -43.07 -18.30
C ALA A 290 24.99 -42.79 -19.58
N MET A 291 24.41 -43.02 -20.77
CA MET A 291 25.08 -42.74 -22.05
C MET A 291 25.28 -41.24 -22.30
N ILE A 292 24.29 -40.42 -21.94
CA ILE A 292 24.36 -38.95 -22.05
C ILE A 292 25.34 -38.43 -21.00
N ASP A 293 25.23 -38.89 -19.76
CA ASP A 293 26.10 -38.48 -18.66
C ASP A 293 27.57 -38.86 -18.91
N GLN A 294 27.86 -40.01 -19.52
CA GLN A 294 29.21 -40.39 -19.95
C GLN A 294 29.76 -39.48 -21.06
N SER A 295 28.92 -39.08 -22.02
CA SER A 295 29.31 -38.15 -23.09
C SER A 295 29.54 -36.72 -22.57
N ILE A 296 28.70 -36.27 -21.63
CA ILE A 296 28.84 -34.97 -20.95
C ILE A 296 30.07 -34.99 -20.04
N ASN A 297 30.37 -36.10 -19.34
CA ASN A 297 31.57 -36.24 -18.52
C ASN A 297 32.89 -36.06 -19.30
N GLN A 298 32.93 -36.40 -20.59
CA GLN A 298 34.08 -36.08 -21.46
C GLN A 298 34.20 -34.58 -21.75
N VAL A 299 33.08 -33.86 -21.79
CA VAL A 299 33.01 -32.38 -21.93
C VAL A 299 33.28 -31.67 -20.60
N ARG A 300 32.90 -32.25 -19.45
CA ARG A 300 33.16 -31.72 -18.09
C ARG A 300 34.66 -31.60 -17.75
N GLN A 301 35.53 -32.37 -18.41
CA GLN A 301 36.99 -32.21 -18.27
C GLN A 301 37.53 -30.94 -18.95
N ALA A 302 36.76 -30.33 -19.85
CA ALA A 302 37.00 -28.98 -20.33
C ALA A 302 36.31 -28.00 -19.38
N ASP A 303 37.08 -27.43 -18.47
CA ASP A 303 36.65 -26.34 -17.58
C ASP A 303 35.88 -25.26 -18.38
N PRO A 304 34.56 -25.08 -18.17
CA PRO A 304 33.73 -24.18 -18.99
C PRO A 304 34.17 -22.71 -18.94
N LEU A 305 34.96 -22.33 -17.94
CA LEU A 305 35.46 -20.97 -17.76
C LEU A 305 36.96 -20.80 -18.06
N GLY A 306 37.65 -21.89 -18.40
CA GLY A 306 39.08 -21.89 -18.65
C GLY A 306 39.93 -21.69 -17.38
N LYS A 307 41.11 -22.30 -17.37
CA LYS A 307 42.17 -22.03 -16.39
C LYS A 307 42.77 -20.66 -16.68
N ASP A 308 42.10 -19.58 -16.32
CA ASP A 308 42.71 -18.25 -16.40
C ASP A 308 43.48 -17.97 -15.11
N GLY A 309 44.80 -18.12 -15.15
CA GLY A 309 45.70 -17.61 -14.10
C GLY A 309 45.62 -18.26 -12.71
N GLY A 310 45.15 -19.49 -12.57
CA GLY A 310 45.41 -20.32 -11.37
C GLY A 310 44.30 -20.43 -10.31
N VAL A 311 43.09 -19.92 -10.56
CA VAL A 311 41.91 -20.22 -9.70
C VAL A 311 40.85 -20.95 -10.53
N THR A 312 40.61 -22.23 -10.21
CA THR A 312 39.50 -22.99 -10.76
C THR A 312 38.21 -22.53 -10.09
N ILE A 313 37.36 -21.79 -10.80
CA ILE A 313 36.02 -21.42 -10.29
C ILE A 313 35.08 -22.60 -10.60
N SER A 314 34.85 -23.48 -9.63
CA SER A 314 33.85 -24.55 -9.74
C SER A 314 32.56 -24.20 -9.00
N TYR A 315 31.46 -24.87 -9.35
CA TYR A 315 30.20 -24.75 -8.61
C TYR A 315 30.37 -25.10 -7.14
N GLU A 316 31.12 -26.16 -6.82
CA GLU A 316 31.34 -26.59 -5.43
C GLU A 316 32.17 -25.58 -4.64
N THR A 317 33.08 -24.88 -5.32
CA THR A 317 33.86 -23.80 -4.72
C THR A 317 32.98 -22.60 -4.36
N LEU A 318 31.91 -22.37 -5.12
CA LEU A 318 30.98 -21.25 -4.91
C LEU A 318 29.82 -21.58 -3.94
N PHE A 319 29.30 -22.81 -3.98
CA PHE A 319 28.05 -23.19 -3.34
C PHE A 319 28.16 -24.36 -2.34
N GLY A 320 29.34 -25.01 -2.25
CA GLY A 320 29.56 -26.17 -1.40
C GLY A 320 29.28 -27.50 -2.11
N SER A 321 29.19 -28.60 -1.35
CA SER A 321 29.00 -29.94 -1.94
C SER A 321 27.76 -30.01 -2.83
N ALA A 322 27.94 -30.50 -4.06
CA ALA A 322 26.85 -30.76 -5.01
C ALA A 322 26.17 -32.14 -4.80
N ASP A 323 26.64 -32.93 -3.81
CA ASP A 323 26.05 -34.22 -3.44
C ASP A 323 24.78 -34.02 -2.60
N TYR A 324 23.73 -33.50 -3.24
CA TYR A 324 22.40 -33.46 -2.65
C TYR A 324 21.70 -34.81 -2.89
N CYS A 325 21.19 -35.45 -1.82
CA CYS A 325 20.29 -36.61 -1.95
C CYS A 325 19.03 -36.23 -2.75
N GLU A 326 18.24 -37.19 -3.24
CA GLU A 326 16.91 -36.94 -3.81
C GLU A 326 16.06 -36.18 -2.78
N CYS A 327 16.11 -34.85 -2.83
CA CYS A 327 15.33 -34.01 -1.95
C CYS A 327 13.86 -34.10 -2.39
N GLY A 328 12.94 -34.11 -1.41
CA GLY A 328 11.51 -33.93 -1.70
C GLY A 328 11.26 -32.62 -2.46
N HIS A 329 10.14 -32.54 -3.19
CA HIS A 329 9.76 -31.37 -4.01
C HIS A 329 9.72 -30.04 -3.22
N CYS A 330 9.62 -30.07 -1.89
CA CYS A 330 9.70 -28.94 -0.97
C CYS A 330 11.03 -28.17 -1.01
N ASN A 331 12.16 -28.86 -1.25
CA ASN A 331 13.49 -28.24 -1.32
C ASN A 331 13.85 -27.78 -2.74
N SER A 332 12.92 -27.88 -3.68
CA SER A 332 13.08 -27.39 -5.04
C SER A 332 13.08 -25.86 -5.09
N ILE A 333 13.84 -25.28 -6.02
CA ILE A 333 13.73 -23.85 -6.37
C ILE A 333 12.36 -23.48 -6.96
N TYR A 334 11.55 -24.48 -7.33
CA TYR A 334 10.19 -24.32 -7.83
C TYR A 334 9.12 -24.64 -6.78
N SER A 335 9.51 -24.84 -5.51
CA SER A 335 8.57 -25.21 -4.46
C SER A 335 7.69 -24.03 -4.01
N PRO A 336 6.55 -24.29 -3.33
CA PRO A 336 5.77 -23.25 -2.67
C PRO A 336 6.60 -22.40 -1.70
N SER A 337 7.52 -23.03 -0.95
CA SER A 337 8.42 -22.34 -0.03
C SER A 337 9.38 -21.38 -0.75
N ALA A 338 9.94 -21.79 -1.89
CA ALA A 338 10.78 -20.92 -2.71
C ALA A 338 9.99 -19.72 -3.26
N TYR A 339 8.76 -19.96 -3.74
CA TYR A 339 7.85 -18.90 -4.18
C TYR A 339 7.50 -17.93 -3.05
N TYR A 340 7.24 -18.44 -1.83
CA TYR A 340 6.96 -17.63 -0.66
C TYR A 340 8.14 -16.71 -0.30
N VAL A 341 9.37 -17.23 -0.28
CA VAL A 341 10.58 -16.43 -0.02
C VAL A 341 10.77 -15.36 -1.10
N GLU A 342 10.57 -15.70 -2.37
CA GLU A 342 10.66 -14.74 -3.48
C GLU A 342 9.60 -13.64 -3.33
N LEU A 343 8.38 -13.98 -2.91
CA LEU A 343 7.32 -12.99 -2.67
C LEU A 343 7.69 -12.03 -1.52
N LEU A 344 8.25 -12.54 -0.42
CA LEU A 344 8.73 -11.69 0.68
C LEU A 344 9.87 -10.76 0.22
N GLN A 345 10.78 -11.27 -0.61
CA GLN A 345 11.88 -10.47 -1.17
C GLN A 345 11.37 -9.43 -2.17
N TYR A 346 10.39 -9.77 -3.00
CA TYR A 346 9.70 -8.82 -3.85
C TYR A 346 9.08 -7.70 -3.01
N ILE A 347 8.31 -8.03 -1.98
CA ILE A 347 7.67 -7.03 -1.10
C ILE A 347 8.72 -6.16 -0.39
N ARG A 348 9.84 -6.74 0.04
CA ARG A 348 10.96 -6.00 0.66
C ARG A 348 11.60 -5.01 -0.31
N ASN A 349 11.80 -5.40 -1.57
CA ASN A 349 12.53 -4.59 -2.54
C ASN A 349 11.68 -3.49 -3.18
N ASN A 350 10.36 -3.51 -2.98
CA ASN A 350 9.44 -2.46 -3.41
C ASN A 350 9.33 -1.36 -2.35
N ASN A 351 9.74 -0.13 -2.66
CA ASN A 351 9.64 1.00 -1.74
C ASN A 351 8.35 1.78 -1.95
N LEU A 352 7.63 2.05 -0.85
CA LEU A 352 6.40 2.85 -0.85
C LEU A 352 6.66 4.37 -0.93
N LYS A 353 7.93 4.82 -0.92
CA LYS A 353 8.31 6.23 -0.98
C LYS A 353 9.43 6.48 -2.00
N THR A 354 9.23 7.46 -2.87
CA THR A 354 10.28 8.04 -3.71
C THR A 354 11.34 8.69 -2.83
N GLY A 355 12.61 8.27 -2.96
CA GLY A 355 13.75 8.91 -2.31
C GLY A 355 14.39 8.19 -1.13
N ASN A 356 13.94 6.99 -0.75
CA ASN A 356 14.69 6.18 0.23
C ASN A 356 14.62 4.67 -0.09
N PRO A 357 15.42 4.17 -1.05
CA PRO A 357 15.47 2.76 -1.36
C PRO A 357 16.41 2.03 -0.40
N LEU A 358 15.89 1.07 0.36
CA LEU A 358 16.68 0.10 1.14
C LEU A 358 17.49 -0.88 0.26
N SER A 359 17.77 -0.53 -0.99
CA SER A 359 18.49 -1.35 -1.95
C SER A 359 19.93 -1.58 -1.47
N GLY A 360 20.19 -2.81 -1.02
CA GLY A 360 21.49 -3.25 -0.49
C GLY A 360 21.59 -3.33 1.04
N GLY A 361 20.59 -2.85 1.79
CA GLY A 361 20.54 -2.99 3.26
C GLY A 361 19.86 -4.29 3.70
N THR A 362 20.28 -4.88 4.83
CA THR A 362 19.56 -6.00 5.47
C THR A 362 18.25 -5.59 6.15
N ASP A 363 17.99 -4.29 6.26
CA ASP A 363 16.82 -3.73 6.91
C ASP A 363 15.59 -3.72 5.97
N TYR A 364 14.40 -3.94 6.54
CA TYR A 364 13.09 -3.90 5.88
C TYR A 364 12.16 -2.83 6.49
N ASN A 365 12.65 -1.99 7.41
CA ASN A 365 11.85 -1.06 8.21
C ASN A 365 11.10 0.04 7.42
N LEU A 366 11.45 0.30 6.16
CA LEU A 366 10.81 1.29 5.30
C LEU A 366 10.07 0.67 4.12
N THR A 367 9.83 -0.64 4.18
CA THR A 367 9.23 -1.44 3.10
C THR A 367 7.81 -1.89 3.48
N PRO A 368 6.95 -2.24 2.50
CA PRO A 368 5.67 -2.87 2.79
C PRO A 368 5.81 -4.17 3.61
N LEU A 369 6.97 -4.84 3.57
CA LEU A 369 7.23 -6.05 4.35
C LEU A 369 7.13 -5.79 5.85
N LYS A 370 7.57 -4.62 6.34
CA LYS A 370 7.39 -4.22 7.74
C LYS A 370 5.90 -4.20 8.11
N HIS A 371 5.06 -3.62 7.26
CA HIS A 371 3.63 -3.50 7.53
C HIS A 371 2.92 -4.86 7.45
N LEU A 372 3.36 -5.74 6.56
CA LEU A 372 2.90 -7.13 6.53
C LEU A 372 3.22 -7.83 7.85
N PHE A 373 4.48 -7.81 8.30
CA PHE A 373 4.87 -8.45 9.56
C PHE A 373 4.33 -7.77 10.82
N ALA A 374 3.97 -6.48 10.77
CA ALA A 374 3.25 -5.85 11.87
C ALA A 374 1.82 -6.41 12.01
N ARG A 375 1.16 -6.74 10.89
CA ARG A 375 -0.20 -7.33 10.87
C ARG A 375 -0.20 -8.84 11.06
N ARG A 376 0.78 -9.52 10.49
CA ARG A 376 0.95 -10.98 10.44
C ARG A 376 2.38 -11.35 10.86
N PRO A 377 2.71 -11.18 12.15
CA PRO A 377 4.02 -11.55 12.68
C PRO A 377 4.29 -13.06 12.58
N ASP A 378 3.24 -13.86 12.55
CA ASP A 378 3.27 -15.31 12.39
C ASP A 378 3.96 -15.75 11.09
N LEU A 379 3.70 -15.04 9.98
CA LEU A 379 4.32 -15.29 8.68
C LEU A 379 5.85 -15.17 8.69
N LYS A 380 6.42 -14.39 9.61
CA LYS A 380 7.87 -14.23 9.74
C LYS A 380 8.55 -15.48 10.29
N CYS A 381 7.86 -16.23 11.14
CA CYS A 381 8.40 -17.38 11.87
C CYS A 381 7.87 -18.72 11.35
N LEU A 382 7.03 -18.70 10.30
CA LEU A 382 6.57 -19.91 9.62
C LEU A 382 7.78 -20.71 9.10
N GLU A 383 7.85 -21.98 9.45
CA GLU A 383 8.95 -22.84 9.05
C GLU A 383 8.79 -23.29 7.59
N LEU A 384 9.88 -23.34 6.84
CA LEU A 384 9.86 -23.74 5.42
C LEU A 384 10.03 -25.26 5.27
N THR A 385 9.18 -26.03 5.95
CA THR A 385 9.18 -27.50 5.94
C THR A 385 8.36 -28.06 4.76
N CYS A 386 8.44 -29.37 4.54
CA CYS A 386 7.70 -30.04 3.46
C CYS A 386 6.21 -30.14 3.81
N GLU A 387 5.95 -30.34 5.09
CA GLU A 387 4.64 -30.47 5.72
C GLU A 387 3.89 -29.15 5.55
N ASN A 388 4.49 -28.03 5.94
CA ASN A 388 3.88 -26.71 5.77
C ASN A 388 3.61 -26.33 4.30
N ALA A 389 4.37 -26.89 3.36
CA ALA A 389 4.24 -26.60 1.95
C ALA A 389 3.16 -27.43 1.24
N TYR A 390 2.85 -28.63 1.73
CA TYR A 390 2.03 -29.61 0.99
C TYR A 390 0.88 -30.24 1.80
N THR A 391 0.85 -30.10 3.13
CA THR A 391 -0.28 -30.58 3.94
C THR A 391 -1.53 -29.76 3.62
N ILE A 392 -2.61 -30.45 3.23
CA ILE A 392 -3.87 -29.81 2.86
C ILE A 392 -4.66 -29.48 4.12
N LEU A 393 -5.08 -28.21 4.23
CA LEU A 393 -5.81 -27.65 5.37
C LEU A 393 -7.05 -26.88 4.91
N PRO A 394 -8.15 -26.85 5.69
CA PRO A 394 -9.25 -25.92 5.47
C PRO A 394 -8.80 -24.47 5.67
N TYR A 395 -9.05 -23.61 4.69
CA TYR A 395 -8.69 -22.18 4.79
C TYR A 395 -9.38 -21.45 5.97
N ILE A 396 -10.59 -21.90 6.31
CA ILE A 396 -11.35 -21.32 7.43
C ILE A 396 -10.67 -21.59 8.78
N ASP A 397 -10.00 -22.73 8.94
CA ASP A 397 -9.31 -23.08 10.18
C ASP A 397 -8.12 -22.16 10.38
N LEU A 398 -7.29 -21.95 9.35
CA LEU A 398 -6.18 -20.98 9.39
C LEU A 398 -6.67 -19.55 9.71
N SER A 399 -7.83 -19.17 9.19
CA SER A 399 -8.42 -17.86 9.47
C SER A 399 -8.86 -17.76 10.93
N ASN A 400 -9.52 -18.80 11.45
CA ASN A 400 -9.95 -18.86 12.84
C ASN A 400 -8.76 -18.92 13.80
N GLU A 401 -7.74 -19.72 13.54
CA GLU A 401 -6.52 -19.79 14.36
C GLU A 401 -5.89 -18.41 14.55
N VAL A 402 -5.74 -17.64 13.46
CA VAL A 402 -5.20 -16.28 13.50
C VAL A 402 -6.12 -15.34 14.28
N MET A 403 -7.43 -15.38 14.07
CA MET A 403 -8.40 -14.50 14.76
C MET A 403 -8.54 -14.85 16.25
N GLU A 404 -8.57 -16.14 16.58
CA GLU A 404 -8.61 -16.64 17.94
C GLU A 404 -7.34 -16.26 18.70
N SER A 405 -6.17 -16.45 18.09
CA SER A 405 -4.90 -16.00 18.66
C SER A 405 -4.89 -14.49 18.87
N TYR A 406 -5.43 -13.72 17.92
CA TYR A 406 -5.52 -12.27 18.03
C TYR A 406 -6.37 -11.86 19.25
N ILE A 407 -7.57 -12.40 19.38
CA ILE A 407 -8.47 -12.11 20.51
C ILE A 407 -7.82 -12.55 21.83
N ALA A 408 -7.26 -13.75 21.89
CA ALA A 408 -6.68 -14.31 23.12
C ALA A 408 -5.52 -13.49 23.70
N PHE A 409 -4.69 -12.87 22.86
CA PHE A 409 -3.53 -12.09 23.32
C PHE A 409 -3.76 -10.58 23.38
N ASN A 410 -4.70 -10.05 22.59
CA ASN A 410 -4.82 -8.60 22.39
C ASN A 410 -6.11 -7.99 22.98
N ASP A 411 -6.88 -8.77 23.76
CA ASP A 411 -8.17 -8.40 24.39
C ASP A 411 -8.18 -7.13 25.27
N ASN A 412 -7.01 -6.52 25.51
CA ASN A 412 -6.86 -5.30 26.32
C ASN A 412 -5.98 -4.23 25.65
N MET A 413 -5.81 -4.26 24.33
CA MET A 413 -5.02 -3.22 23.66
C MET A 413 -5.75 -1.86 23.70
N PRO A 414 -5.07 -0.76 24.10
CA PRO A 414 -5.66 0.57 24.06
C PRO A 414 -5.93 0.99 22.61
N SER A 415 -7.15 1.44 22.32
CA SER A 415 -7.61 1.96 21.02
C SER A 415 -6.83 3.20 20.55
N ALA A 416 -5.95 3.76 21.40
CA ALA A 416 -5.17 4.96 21.13
C ALA A 416 -3.85 4.72 20.39
N VAL A 417 -3.47 3.47 20.09
CA VAL A 417 -2.25 3.19 19.33
C VAL A 417 -2.56 3.26 17.83
N PRO A 418 -1.85 4.11 17.05
CA PRO A 418 -1.98 4.11 15.59
C PRO A 418 -1.78 2.71 15.03
N VAL A 419 -2.61 2.29 14.06
CA VAL A 419 -2.61 0.91 13.51
C VAL A 419 -1.21 0.41 13.09
N HIS A 420 -0.32 1.31 12.67
CA HIS A 420 1.05 1.00 12.27
C HIS A 420 2.04 0.75 13.45
N GLU A 421 1.62 0.98 14.69
CA GLU A 421 2.38 0.77 15.94
C GLU A 421 1.81 -0.35 16.81
N ILE A 422 0.67 -0.93 16.42
CA ILE A 422 0.07 -2.08 17.10
C ILE A 422 1.02 -3.26 16.96
N LYS A 423 1.68 -3.63 18.06
CA LYS A 423 2.45 -4.88 18.16
C LYS A 423 1.49 -6.02 18.40
N VAL A 424 0.97 -6.60 17.34
CA VAL A 424 0.10 -7.77 17.43
C VAL A 424 0.93 -8.97 17.88
N ASN A 425 0.41 -9.75 18.83
CA ASN A 425 0.92 -11.09 19.10
C ASN A 425 -0.01 -12.12 18.45
N ILE A 426 0.55 -12.99 17.61
CA ILE A 426 -0.14 -14.10 16.94
C ILE A 426 0.77 -15.33 17.07
N ASP A 427 0.19 -16.45 17.50
CA ASP A 427 0.92 -17.70 17.54
C ASP A 427 1.27 -18.19 16.13
N VAL A 428 2.39 -18.90 16.03
CA VAL A 428 2.84 -19.52 14.79
C VAL A 428 2.56 -21.01 14.93
N HIS A 429 1.83 -21.56 13.98
CA HIS A 429 1.55 -22.98 13.89
C HIS A 429 2.26 -23.54 12.65
N ASN A 430 2.91 -24.69 12.82
CA ASN A 430 3.50 -25.48 11.75
C ASN A 430 2.85 -26.87 11.77
N THR A 431 2.74 -27.50 10.62
CA THR A 431 2.34 -28.91 10.50
C THR A 431 3.57 -29.80 10.59
N ASP A 432 3.41 -30.97 11.22
CA ASP A 432 4.46 -31.98 11.42
C ASP A 432 4.26 -33.21 10.50
N GLU A 433 5.19 -34.17 10.51
CA GLU A 433 5.11 -35.37 9.65
C GLU A 433 3.92 -36.29 10.01
N ASP A 434 3.45 -36.24 11.26
CA ASP A 434 2.33 -37.03 11.78
C ASP A 434 0.95 -36.42 11.42
N ASP A 435 0.94 -35.23 10.80
CA ASP A 435 -0.26 -34.47 10.49
C ASP A 435 -0.90 -34.91 9.17
N GLU A 436 -1.81 -35.87 9.25
CA GLU A 436 -2.55 -36.33 8.08
C GLU A 436 -3.63 -35.32 7.62
N SER A 437 -3.58 -34.93 6.35
CA SER A 437 -4.59 -34.01 5.76
C SER A 437 -6.03 -34.48 5.93
N SER A 438 -6.28 -35.80 5.93
CA SER A 438 -7.64 -36.34 6.12
C SER A 438 -8.21 -36.02 7.50
N THR A 439 -7.36 -36.02 8.53
CA THR A 439 -7.73 -35.68 9.91
C THR A 439 -7.94 -34.18 10.04
N LEU A 440 -7.05 -33.38 9.47
CA LEU A 440 -7.10 -31.91 9.56
C LEU A 440 -8.28 -31.31 8.77
N LEU A 441 -8.76 -31.98 7.73
CA LEU A 441 -9.98 -31.59 7.04
C LEU A 441 -11.26 -31.88 7.86
N ALA A 442 -11.19 -32.80 8.83
CA ALA A 442 -12.33 -33.21 9.64
C ALA A 442 -12.45 -32.44 10.96
N GLN A 443 -11.34 -31.94 11.50
CA GLN A 443 -11.32 -31.19 12.75
C GLN A 443 -10.19 -30.15 12.77
N PRO A 444 -10.43 -28.97 13.39
CA PRO A 444 -9.40 -27.96 13.56
C PRO A 444 -8.29 -28.47 14.48
N GLN A 445 -7.04 -28.19 14.11
CA GLN A 445 -5.86 -28.61 14.85
C GLN A 445 -5.63 -27.73 16.09
N ASN A 446 -5.75 -26.40 15.92
CA ASN A 446 -5.47 -25.43 16.97
C ASN A 446 -6.75 -24.67 17.36
N ILE A 447 -7.07 -24.66 18.66
CA ILE A 447 -8.19 -23.88 19.21
C ILE A 447 -7.74 -23.12 20.46
N LYS A 448 -7.96 -21.80 20.48
CA LYS A 448 -7.72 -20.96 21.67
C LYS A 448 -9.01 -20.69 22.43
N LYS A 449 -9.29 -21.56 23.41
CA LYS A 449 -10.46 -21.47 24.31
C LYS A 449 -10.66 -20.08 24.95
N LYS A 450 -9.57 -19.36 25.25
CA LYS A 450 -9.63 -18.02 25.85
C LYS A 450 -10.41 -17.03 24.97
N ALA A 451 -10.29 -17.12 23.64
CA ALA A 451 -11.03 -16.25 22.74
C ALA A 451 -12.54 -16.41 22.91
N TYR A 452 -13.02 -17.64 23.08
CA TYR A 452 -14.43 -17.93 23.28
C TYR A 452 -14.95 -17.52 24.67
N CYS A 453 -14.11 -17.50 25.69
CA CYS A 453 -14.46 -16.90 26.98
C CYS A 453 -14.75 -15.40 26.80
N THR A 454 -13.85 -14.66 26.13
CA THR A 454 -14.04 -13.24 25.80
C THR A 454 -15.31 -13.01 24.98
N LEU A 455 -15.51 -13.78 23.90
CA LEU A 455 -16.66 -13.62 23.01
C LEU A 455 -18.00 -13.90 23.69
N SER A 456 -18.02 -14.77 24.71
CA SER A 456 -19.23 -15.08 25.47
C SER A 456 -19.67 -13.96 26.42
N GLU A 457 -18.76 -13.03 26.75
CA GLU A 457 -19.01 -11.89 27.64
C GLU A 457 -19.12 -10.55 26.88
N ALA A 458 -18.69 -10.52 25.61
CA ALA A 458 -18.72 -9.35 24.76
C ALA A 458 -20.15 -9.01 24.30
N VAL A 459 -20.44 -7.71 24.19
CA VAL A 459 -21.75 -7.18 23.76
C VAL A 459 -21.68 -6.32 22.50
N ILE A 460 -20.48 -6.20 21.90
CA ILE A 460 -20.23 -5.46 20.66
C ILE A 460 -19.21 -6.23 19.81
N PRO A 461 -19.46 -6.42 18.49
CA PRO A 461 -20.63 -5.99 17.72
C PRO A 461 -21.92 -6.75 18.07
N PHE A 462 -23.07 -6.33 17.52
CA PHE A 462 -24.42 -6.88 17.78
C PHE A 462 -24.60 -8.37 17.47
N SER A 463 -23.64 -9.01 16.80
CA SER A 463 -23.59 -10.47 16.63
C SER A 463 -23.05 -11.22 17.86
N LEU A 464 -22.64 -10.50 18.91
CA LEU A 464 -22.18 -11.03 20.19
C LEU A 464 -23.24 -10.75 21.27
N PRO A 465 -23.30 -11.55 22.34
CA PRO A 465 -22.34 -12.59 22.77
C PRO A 465 -22.38 -13.88 21.95
N TYR A 466 -21.23 -14.52 21.77
CA TYR A 466 -21.14 -15.84 21.13
C TYR A 466 -20.68 -16.90 22.12
N ASN A 467 -21.54 -17.90 22.36
CA ASN A 467 -21.26 -19.02 23.26
C ASN A 467 -21.00 -20.31 22.46
N GLN A 468 -19.73 -20.54 22.11
CA GLN A 468 -19.29 -21.68 21.30
C GLN A 468 -19.75 -23.05 21.84
N PRO A 469 -19.70 -23.33 23.16
CA PRO A 469 -20.20 -24.60 23.69
C PRO A 469 -21.71 -24.81 23.47
N ILE A 470 -22.54 -23.78 23.71
CA ILE A 470 -23.99 -23.89 23.48
C ILE A 470 -24.27 -24.11 21.99
N ASP A 471 -23.61 -23.37 21.11
CA ASP A 471 -23.80 -23.51 19.66
C ASP A 471 -23.41 -24.90 19.17
N THR A 472 -22.25 -25.40 19.64
CA THR A 472 -21.79 -26.76 19.38
C THR A 472 -22.80 -27.81 19.84
N ILE A 473 -23.36 -27.67 21.04
CA ILE A 473 -24.41 -28.57 21.55
C ILE A 473 -25.65 -28.53 20.66
N ARG A 474 -26.09 -27.34 20.24
CA ARG A 474 -27.26 -27.18 19.36
C ARG A 474 -27.04 -27.89 18.03
N ILE A 475 -25.89 -27.68 17.39
CA ILE A 475 -25.53 -28.31 16.10
C ILE A 475 -25.51 -29.84 16.23
N PHE A 476 -24.83 -30.39 17.25
CA PHE A 476 -24.77 -31.84 17.42
C PHE A 476 -26.15 -32.46 17.70
N LEU A 477 -27.00 -31.78 18.48
CA LEU A 477 -28.35 -32.26 18.76
C LEU A 477 -29.23 -32.20 17.51
N ASP A 478 -29.11 -31.17 16.68
CA ASP A 478 -29.84 -31.06 15.42
C ASP A 478 -29.46 -32.17 14.42
N GLU A 479 -28.17 -32.53 14.36
CA GLU A 479 -27.71 -33.71 13.59
C GLU A 479 -28.33 -35.01 14.12
N MET A 480 -28.47 -35.13 15.45
CA MET A 480 -29.18 -36.23 16.12
C MET A 480 -30.71 -36.14 16.02
N LYS A 481 -31.25 -35.18 15.27
CA LYS A 481 -32.69 -34.93 15.08
C LYS A 481 -33.44 -34.67 16.39
N THR A 482 -32.79 -33.96 17.30
CA THR A 482 -33.35 -33.46 18.57
C THR A 482 -32.91 -32.02 18.78
N SER A 483 -33.34 -31.39 19.88
CA SER A 483 -32.94 -30.04 20.22
C SER A 483 -32.48 -29.96 21.67
N ARG A 484 -31.66 -28.96 22.00
CA ARG A 484 -31.30 -28.67 23.39
C ARG A 484 -32.55 -28.36 24.23
N TYR A 485 -33.55 -27.72 23.63
CA TYR A 485 -34.87 -27.51 24.25
C TYR A 485 -35.54 -28.85 24.65
N ASP A 486 -35.61 -29.82 23.74
CA ASP A 486 -36.24 -31.11 24.01
C ASP A 486 -35.51 -31.89 25.10
N VAL A 487 -34.16 -31.83 25.09
CA VAL A 487 -33.34 -32.42 26.15
C VAL A 487 -33.61 -31.73 27.49
N MET A 488 -33.58 -30.39 27.55
CA MET A 488 -33.87 -29.64 28.78
C MET A 488 -35.28 -29.93 29.31
N LYS A 489 -36.26 -30.08 28.41
CA LYS A 489 -37.64 -30.38 28.75
C LYS A 489 -37.81 -31.81 29.27
N ALA A 490 -37.17 -32.78 28.61
CA ALA A 490 -37.25 -34.20 28.99
C ALA A 490 -36.56 -34.48 30.33
N TYR A 491 -35.43 -33.81 30.60
CA TYR A 491 -34.63 -33.96 31.81
C TYR A 491 -34.84 -32.85 32.85
N ARG A 492 -36.03 -32.23 32.87
CA ARG A 492 -36.37 -31.20 33.84
C ARG A 492 -36.25 -31.76 35.27
N PRO A 493 -35.48 -31.12 36.18
CA PRO A 493 -35.25 -31.66 37.51
C PRO A 493 -36.49 -31.58 38.39
N SER A 494 -36.63 -32.53 39.32
CA SER A 494 -37.56 -32.42 40.43
C SER A 494 -37.10 -31.30 41.37
N ILE A 495 -37.93 -30.29 41.60
CA ILE A 495 -37.61 -29.12 42.42
C ILE A 495 -38.00 -29.38 43.87
N ASN A 496 -37.05 -29.18 44.79
CA ASN A 496 -37.29 -29.24 46.24
C ASN A 496 -36.73 -27.99 46.91
N GLY A 497 -37.62 -27.04 47.21
CA GLY A 497 -37.25 -25.75 47.78
C GLY A 497 -36.58 -25.85 49.16
N GLN A 498 -36.94 -26.84 49.99
CA GLN A 498 -36.30 -27.05 51.31
C GLN A 498 -34.83 -27.45 51.15
N LEU A 499 -34.54 -28.43 50.29
CA LEU A 499 -33.16 -28.84 49.99
C LEU A 499 -32.35 -27.69 49.39
N MET A 500 -32.96 -26.90 48.52
CA MET A 500 -32.29 -25.77 47.90
C MET A 500 -31.87 -24.71 48.92
N ILE A 501 -32.64 -24.44 49.97
CA ILE A 501 -32.25 -23.47 51.01
C ILE A 501 -31.58 -24.10 52.23
N GLY A 502 -31.32 -25.42 52.20
CA GLY A 502 -30.71 -26.14 53.32
C GLY A 502 -31.62 -26.30 54.54
N GLU A 503 -32.94 -26.27 54.34
CA GLU A 503 -33.93 -26.48 55.39
C GLU A 503 -34.14 -27.98 55.64
N THR A 504 -34.12 -28.40 56.90
CA THR A 504 -34.25 -29.80 57.33
C THR A 504 -35.56 -30.09 58.08
N THR A 505 -36.47 -29.12 58.13
CA THR A 505 -37.75 -29.25 58.82
C THR A 505 -38.68 -30.24 58.10
N PRO A 506 -39.59 -30.93 58.81
CA PRO A 506 -40.55 -31.84 58.17
C PRO A 506 -41.59 -31.12 57.30
N THR A 507 -41.91 -29.87 57.62
CA THR A 507 -42.90 -29.06 56.91
C THR A 507 -42.20 -27.87 56.26
N PRO A 508 -42.36 -27.65 54.94
CA PRO A 508 -41.73 -26.52 54.25
C PRO A 508 -42.09 -25.17 54.84
N SER A 509 -41.09 -24.33 55.11
CA SER A 509 -41.32 -22.91 55.40
C SER A 509 -41.90 -22.19 54.18
N GLN A 510 -42.50 -21.01 54.38
CA GLN A 510 -42.93 -20.16 53.27
C GLN A 510 -41.77 -19.84 52.32
N ARG A 511 -40.56 -19.64 52.86
CA ARG A 511 -39.35 -19.41 52.07
C ARG A 511 -39.00 -20.61 51.18
N ALA A 512 -39.18 -21.85 51.66
CA ALA A 512 -38.99 -23.05 50.86
C ALA A 512 -40.06 -23.19 49.75
N ILE A 513 -41.32 -22.84 50.05
CA ILE A 513 -42.40 -22.82 49.05
C ILE A 513 -42.10 -21.79 47.95
N ASP A 514 -41.72 -20.57 48.35
CA ASP A 514 -41.35 -19.50 47.42
C ASP A 514 -40.11 -19.87 46.60
N MET A 515 -39.11 -20.52 47.20
CA MET A 515 -37.92 -21.00 46.50
C MET A 515 -38.27 -22.00 45.40
N ALA A 516 -39.16 -22.96 45.69
CA ALA A 516 -39.59 -23.94 44.72
C ALA A 516 -40.32 -23.27 43.53
N LYS A 517 -41.24 -22.34 43.83
CA LYS A 517 -41.94 -21.54 42.82
C LYS A 517 -40.97 -20.75 41.93
N TYR A 518 -40.03 -20.02 42.51
CA TYR A 518 -39.09 -19.21 41.73
C TYR A 518 -38.10 -20.07 40.93
N GLU A 519 -37.74 -21.26 41.40
CA GLU A 519 -36.94 -22.21 40.61
C GLU A 519 -37.74 -22.76 39.42
N GLU A 520 -39.04 -23.03 39.58
CA GLU A 520 -39.91 -23.40 38.45
C GLU A 520 -39.95 -22.30 37.39
N GLU A 521 -40.15 -21.04 37.82
CA GLU A 521 -40.13 -19.88 36.93
C GLU A 521 -38.78 -19.72 36.21
N ARG A 522 -37.65 -19.96 36.92
CA ARG A 522 -36.30 -19.93 36.33
C ARG A 522 -36.15 -20.96 35.21
N TRP A 523 -36.63 -22.18 35.41
CA TRP A 523 -36.61 -23.23 34.38
C TRP A 523 -37.52 -22.89 33.19
N ASP A 524 -38.70 -22.32 33.45
CA ASP A 524 -39.61 -21.90 32.38
C ASP A 524 -39.00 -20.79 31.53
N ARG A 525 -38.33 -19.81 32.16
CA ARG A 525 -37.56 -18.77 31.45
C ARG A 525 -36.47 -19.38 30.57
N ALA A 526 -35.67 -20.29 31.12
CA ALA A 526 -34.58 -20.94 30.38
C ALA A 526 -35.09 -21.79 29.20
N LEU A 527 -36.19 -22.52 29.38
CA LEU A 527 -36.82 -23.31 28.31
C LEU A 527 -37.41 -22.42 27.22
N CYS A 528 -38.12 -21.35 27.57
CA CYS A 528 -38.67 -20.41 26.60
C CYS A 528 -37.56 -19.70 25.81
N ALA A 529 -36.49 -19.29 26.49
CA ALA A 529 -35.33 -18.68 25.85
C ALA A 529 -34.64 -19.65 24.89
N GLU A 530 -34.43 -20.90 25.29
CA GLU A 530 -33.79 -21.91 24.43
C GLU A 530 -34.63 -22.23 23.18
N GLN A 531 -35.96 -22.25 23.30
CA GLN A 531 -36.85 -22.42 22.14
C GLN A 531 -36.67 -21.33 21.08
N LEU A 532 -36.27 -20.12 21.51
CA LEU A 532 -36.00 -18.98 20.65
C LEU A 532 -34.50 -18.81 20.34
N LEU A 533 -33.67 -19.76 20.76
CA LEU A 533 -32.20 -19.74 20.64
C LEU A 533 -31.51 -18.59 21.39
N ILE A 534 -32.19 -17.99 22.36
CA ILE A 534 -31.71 -16.86 23.18
C ILE A 534 -30.83 -17.38 24.32
N THR A 535 -29.60 -16.87 24.44
CA THR A 535 -28.71 -17.21 25.56
C THR A 535 -29.13 -16.49 26.86
N GLU A 536 -28.58 -16.86 28.01
CA GLU A 536 -28.90 -16.13 29.26
C GLU A 536 -28.41 -14.67 29.19
N GLN A 537 -27.25 -14.45 28.55
CA GLN A 537 -26.71 -13.12 28.32
C GLN A 537 -27.67 -12.27 27.47
N ASP A 538 -28.16 -12.80 26.34
CA ASP A 538 -29.15 -12.12 25.50
C ASP A 538 -30.46 -11.86 26.25
N TYR A 539 -30.90 -12.84 27.04
CA TYR A 539 -32.11 -12.73 27.85
C TYR A 539 -32.00 -11.59 28.87
N VAL A 540 -30.83 -11.42 29.51
CA VAL A 540 -30.54 -10.29 30.42
C VAL A 540 -30.61 -8.96 29.68
N VAL A 541 -30.06 -8.87 28.47
CA VAL A 541 -30.11 -7.63 27.66
C VAL A 541 -31.55 -7.26 27.32
N LEU A 542 -32.35 -8.22 26.85
CA LEU A 542 -33.73 -8.00 26.41
C LEU A 542 -34.69 -7.69 27.57
N THR A 543 -34.56 -8.41 28.68
CA THR A 543 -35.56 -8.35 29.77
C THR A 543 -35.09 -7.54 30.99
N LYS A 544 -33.79 -7.24 31.09
CA LYS A 544 -33.13 -6.64 32.27
C LYS A 544 -33.18 -7.53 33.53
N GLU A 545 -33.47 -8.82 33.35
CA GLU A 545 -33.45 -9.88 34.37
C GLU A 545 -32.75 -11.13 33.81
N GLY A 546 -32.12 -11.92 34.67
CA GLY A 546 -31.61 -13.25 34.31
C GLY A 546 -32.72 -14.32 34.34
N PHE A 547 -32.35 -15.57 34.03
CA PHE A 547 -33.27 -16.69 34.24
C PHE A 547 -33.63 -16.79 35.73
N ALA A 548 -32.65 -16.63 36.62
CA ALA A 548 -32.90 -16.41 38.03
C ALA A 548 -33.39 -14.97 38.26
N SER A 549 -34.65 -14.82 38.67
CA SER A 549 -35.24 -13.51 38.98
C SER A 549 -34.64 -12.91 40.25
N LYS A 550 -34.88 -11.62 40.49
CA LYS A 550 -34.50 -10.97 41.75
C LYS A 550 -35.05 -11.71 42.97
N ASN A 551 -36.32 -12.12 42.91
CA ASN A 551 -36.99 -12.83 43.99
C ASN A 551 -36.35 -14.20 44.25
N TRP A 552 -35.85 -14.86 43.21
CA TRP A 552 -35.08 -16.09 43.34
C TRP A 552 -33.82 -15.89 44.20
N TYR A 553 -33.01 -14.86 43.89
CA TYR A 553 -31.78 -14.56 44.66
C TYR A 553 -32.09 -14.13 46.09
N ASP A 554 -33.07 -13.24 46.27
CA ASP A 554 -33.50 -12.77 47.59
C ASP A 554 -33.93 -13.95 48.48
N THR A 555 -34.71 -14.87 47.93
CA THR A 555 -35.18 -16.07 48.63
C THR A 555 -34.03 -17.05 48.91
N LYS A 556 -33.16 -17.28 47.94
CA LYS A 556 -32.01 -18.20 48.06
C LYS A 556 -31.01 -17.73 49.10
N GLU A 557 -30.66 -16.45 49.09
CA GLU A 557 -29.63 -15.87 49.97
C GLU A 557 -30.18 -15.36 51.29
N ASN A 558 -31.51 -15.30 51.45
CA ASN A 558 -32.17 -14.66 52.59
C ASN A 558 -31.85 -13.15 52.69
N THR A 559 -31.80 -12.48 51.54
CA THR A 559 -31.45 -11.05 51.44
C THR A 559 -32.55 -10.28 50.71
N THR A 560 -32.49 -8.95 50.75
CA THR A 560 -33.36 -8.09 49.93
C THR A 560 -32.47 -7.21 49.07
N ASN A 561 -32.22 -7.63 47.84
CA ASN A 561 -31.39 -6.88 46.91
C ASN A 561 -32.15 -5.62 46.41
N THR A 562 -31.43 -4.55 46.12
CA THR A 562 -31.98 -3.45 45.31
C THR A 562 -32.02 -3.87 43.84
N VAL A 563 -32.83 -3.20 43.00
CA VAL A 563 -32.87 -3.49 41.55
C VAL A 563 -31.49 -3.30 40.91
N THR A 564 -30.75 -2.28 41.35
CA THR A 564 -29.37 -2.02 40.88
C THR A 564 -28.42 -3.14 41.30
N ALA A 565 -28.45 -3.56 42.57
CA ALA A 565 -27.60 -4.65 43.04
C ALA A 565 -27.89 -5.96 42.29
N TYR A 566 -29.16 -6.27 42.03
CA TYR A 566 -29.55 -7.43 41.23
C TYR A 566 -29.04 -7.33 39.77
N ARG A 567 -29.21 -6.18 39.12
CA ARG A 567 -28.71 -5.97 37.75
C ARG A 567 -27.20 -6.14 37.63
N THR A 568 -26.44 -5.74 38.66
CA THR A 568 -25.01 -6.03 38.74
C THR A 568 -24.72 -7.52 38.89
N LYS A 569 -25.53 -8.26 39.67
CA LYS A 569 -25.38 -9.72 39.82
C LYS A 569 -25.63 -10.50 38.54
N VAL A 570 -26.56 -10.06 37.70
CA VAL A 570 -26.82 -10.66 36.37
C VAL A 570 -25.96 -10.03 35.27
N GLU A 571 -24.94 -9.24 35.63
CA GLU A 571 -23.94 -8.67 34.72
C GLU A 571 -24.52 -7.79 33.59
N LEU A 572 -25.67 -7.16 33.83
CA LEU A 572 -26.30 -6.27 32.84
C LEU A 572 -25.38 -5.08 32.53
N LYS A 573 -24.91 -5.01 31.28
CA LYS A 573 -24.11 -3.88 30.77
C LYS A 573 -24.98 -2.65 30.56
N SER A 574 -24.37 -1.46 30.53
CA SER A 574 -25.12 -0.23 30.25
C SER A 574 -25.59 -0.21 28.79
N LEU A 575 -26.65 0.55 28.48
CA LEU A 575 -27.12 0.69 27.09
C LEU A 575 -26.01 1.19 26.16
N ARG A 576 -25.12 2.06 26.65
CA ARG A 576 -24.00 2.59 25.88
C ARG A 576 -23.02 1.49 25.47
N ASP A 577 -22.73 0.54 26.36
CA ASP A 577 -21.72 -0.50 26.12
C ASP A 577 -22.11 -1.45 24.99
N HIS A 578 -23.40 -1.50 24.62
CA HIS A 578 -23.89 -2.32 23.49
C HIS A 578 -23.66 -1.66 22.13
N TYR A 579 -23.44 -0.34 22.07
CA TYR A 579 -23.23 0.40 20.82
C TYR A 579 -21.80 0.93 20.67
N PHE A 580 -21.07 1.05 21.77
CA PHE A 580 -19.76 1.69 21.84
C PHE A 580 -18.79 0.85 22.67
N HIS A 581 -17.55 0.75 22.21
CA HIS A 581 -16.48 0.23 23.05
C HIS A 581 -16.24 1.18 24.24
N VAL A 582 -15.80 0.63 25.38
CA VAL A 582 -15.60 1.37 26.65
C VAL A 582 -14.69 2.59 26.49
N GLN A 583 -13.77 2.56 25.52
CA GLN A 583 -12.80 3.63 25.26
C GLN A 583 -13.31 4.71 24.30
N GLU A 584 -14.48 4.53 23.68
CA GLU A 584 -15.05 5.50 22.75
C GLU A 584 -15.71 6.67 23.48
N THR A 585 -15.38 7.89 23.04
CA THR A 585 -15.95 9.14 23.56
C THR A 585 -17.15 9.64 22.76
N THR A 586 -17.53 8.95 21.68
CA THR A 586 -18.65 9.33 20.79
C THR A 586 -19.95 9.50 21.59
N PRO A 587 -20.63 10.67 21.52
CA PRO A 587 -21.89 10.89 22.20
C PRO A 587 -22.95 9.86 21.81
N PHE A 588 -23.79 9.44 22.77
CA PHE A 588 -24.89 8.51 22.46
C PHE A 588 -25.90 9.10 21.46
N SER A 589 -26.06 10.43 21.44
CA SER A 589 -26.88 11.16 20.47
C SER A 589 -26.41 10.97 19.02
N ASP A 590 -25.14 10.65 18.79
CA ASP A 590 -24.62 10.51 17.44
C ASP A 590 -25.16 9.25 16.74
N LEU A 591 -25.81 8.34 17.47
CA LEU A 591 -26.58 7.25 16.87
C LEU A 591 -27.73 7.75 15.97
N GLU A 592 -28.16 9.01 16.08
CA GLU A 592 -29.10 9.63 15.13
C GLU A 592 -28.53 9.70 13.70
N TRP A 593 -27.20 9.69 13.54
CA TRP A 593 -26.54 9.62 12.24
C TRP A 593 -26.57 8.20 11.67
N VAL A 594 -27.74 7.80 11.15
CA VAL A 594 -28.05 6.41 10.74
C VAL A 594 -26.94 5.77 9.91
N LYS A 595 -26.54 6.41 8.80
CA LYS A 595 -25.54 5.86 7.89
C LYS A 595 -24.13 5.83 8.48
N LYS A 596 -23.78 6.82 9.31
CA LYS A 596 -22.41 7.02 9.79
C LYS A 596 -22.12 6.24 11.07
N GLU A 597 -23.10 6.17 11.97
CA GLU A 597 -22.92 5.61 13.31
C GLU A 597 -23.83 4.40 13.54
N PHE A 598 -25.15 4.51 13.34
CA PHE A 598 -26.09 3.43 13.71
C PHE A 598 -25.90 2.13 12.93
N LEU A 599 -25.89 2.19 11.58
CA LEU A 599 -25.79 0.99 10.74
C LEU A 599 -24.45 0.26 10.92
N PRO A 600 -23.28 0.94 10.90
CA PRO A 600 -21.99 0.25 11.11
C PRO A 600 -21.87 -0.41 12.48
N ARG A 601 -22.53 0.13 13.51
CA ARG A 601 -22.47 -0.40 14.90
C ARG A 601 -23.43 -1.57 15.11
N THR A 602 -24.61 -1.52 14.48
CA THR A 602 -25.64 -2.57 14.61
C THR A 602 -25.44 -3.72 13.62
N GLY A 603 -24.69 -3.51 12.53
CA GLY A 603 -24.55 -4.47 11.44
C GLY A 603 -25.79 -4.60 10.56
N LEU A 604 -26.85 -3.84 10.84
CA LEU A 604 -28.07 -3.82 10.03
C LEU A 604 -27.79 -3.17 8.67
N THR A 605 -28.40 -3.74 7.64
CA THR A 605 -28.56 -3.06 6.37
C THR A 605 -29.62 -1.96 6.49
N TYR A 606 -29.55 -0.95 5.61
CA TYR A 606 -30.58 0.09 5.55
C TYR A 606 -31.97 -0.51 5.27
N ALA A 607 -32.06 -1.56 4.45
CA ALA A 607 -33.31 -2.24 4.15
C ALA A 607 -33.92 -2.90 5.39
N GLU A 608 -33.11 -3.63 6.17
CA GLU A 608 -33.56 -4.24 7.43
C GLU A 608 -34.03 -3.20 8.44
N LEU A 609 -33.32 -2.07 8.57
CA LEU A 609 -33.77 -0.96 9.42
C LEU A 609 -35.13 -0.41 8.96
N VAL A 610 -35.30 -0.19 7.66
CA VAL A 610 -36.57 0.27 7.09
C VAL A 610 -37.70 -0.74 7.37
N ASP A 611 -37.43 -2.04 7.24
CA ASP A 611 -38.42 -3.07 7.50
C ASP A 611 -38.76 -3.20 8.99
N LEU A 612 -37.77 -3.04 9.89
CA LEU A 612 -38.00 -2.95 11.33
C LEU A 612 -38.90 -1.76 11.69
N LEU A 613 -38.67 -0.60 11.09
CA LEU A 613 -39.50 0.60 11.29
C LEU A 613 -40.92 0.43 10.76
N LYS A 614 -41.17 -0.46 9.79
CA LYS A 614 -42.55 -0.74 9.33
C LYS A 614 -43.32 -1.65 10.29
N THR A 615 -42.66 -2.28 11.27
CA THR A 615 -43.33 -3.17 12.21
C THR A 615 -44.19 -2.39 13.20
N PHE A 616 -45.32 -2.98 13.60
CA PHE A 616 -46.15 -2.43 14.67
C PHE A 616 -45.46 -2.47 16.05
N PHE A 617 -44.38 -3.24 16.18
CA PHE A 617 -43.61 -3.29 17.42
C PHE A 617 -42.84 -1.98 17.64
N ILE A 618 -42.13 -1.49 16.61
CA ILE A 618 -41.40 -0.23 16.67
C ILE A 618 -42.32 0.97 16.41
N ASN A 619 -43.23 0.85 15.44
CA ASN A 619 -44.20 1.88 15.08
C ASN A 619 -45.64 1.39 15.22
N PRO A 620 -46.21 1.38 16.44
CA PRO A 620 -47.60 0.98 16.67
C PRO A 620 -48.64 1.79 15.89
N TYR A 621 -48.27 3.00 15.45
CA TYR A 621 -49.13 3.92 14.71
C TYR A 621 -48.93 3.86 13.19
N GLN A 622 -48.19 2.87 12.69
CA GLN A 622 -47.98 2.66 11.25
C GLN A 622 -49.32 2.63 10.50
N PRO A 623 -49.56 3.51 9.51
CA PRO A 623 -50.84 3.57 8.83
C PRO A 623 -51.04 2.37 7.90
N VAL A 624 -52.28 1.88 7.83
CA VAL A 624 -52.70 0.79 6.95
C VAL A 624 -53.99 1.17 6.21
N GLY A 625 -54.23 0.51 5.07
CA GLY A 625 -55.44 0.71 4.27
C GLY A 625 -55.61 2.16 3.79
N GLU A 626 -56.82 2.69 3.95
CA GLU A 626 -57.20 4.02 3.48
C GLU A 626 -56.36 5.15 4.10
N VAL A 627 -55.99 5.03 5.37
CA VAL A 627 -55.17 6.03 6.07
C VAL A 627 -53.78 6.15 5.46
N LYS A 628 -53.20 5.01 5.06
CA LYS A 628 -51.91 4.95 4.37
C LYS A 628 -52.03 5.57 2.97
N ASN A 629 -53.08 5.22 2.24
CA ASN A 629 -53.34 5.78 0.92
C ASN A 629 -53.47 7.31 0.99
N ILE A 630 -54.18 7.86 1.98
CA ILE A 630 -54.29 9.31 2.17
C ILE A 630 -52.91 9.92 2.48
N LEU A 631 -52.11 9.32 3.36
CA LEU A 631 -50.76 9.82 3.67
C LEU A 631 -49.85 9.86 2.42
N GLU A 632 -49.86 8.79 1.61
CA GLU A 632 -49.10 8.72 0.36
C GLU A 632 -49.60 9.71 -0.70
N LEU A 633 -50.90 10.01 -0.70
CA LEU A 633 -51.51 11.02 -1.59
C LEU A 633 -51.20 12.46 -1.17
N ILE A 634 -51.07 12.75 0.12
CA ILE A 634 -50.70 14.09 0.60
C ILE A 634 -49.27 14.41 0.13
N ASN A 635 -48.34 13.45 0.23
CA ASN A 635 -46.97 13.57 -0.25
C ASN A 635 -46.25 14.85 0.24
N VAL A 636 -46.47 15.21 1.51
CA VAL A 636 -45.81 16.33 2.21
C VAL A 636 -45.16 15.78 3.49
N PRO A 637 -43.89 16.12 3.80
CA PRO A 637 -43.23 15.80 5.05
C PRO A 637 -44.03 16.25 6.27
N TYR A 638 -43.98 15.42 7.31
CA TYR A 638 -44.75 15.63 8.53
C TYR A 638 -44.40 16.95 9.23
N LEU A 639 -43.11 17.35 9.26
CA LEU A 639 -42.66 18.62 9.84
C LEU A 639 -43.29 19.85 9.17
N THR A 640 -43.45 19.83 7.85
CA THR A 640 -44.12 20.91 7.10
C THR A 640 -45.59 21.00 7.50
N LEU A 641 -46.26 19.87 7.64
CA LEU A 641 -47.65 19.82 8.11
C LEU A 641 -47.75 20.33 9.56
N GLN A 642 -46.83 19.92 10.42
CA GLN A 642 -46.78 20.36 11.82
C GLN A 642 -46.61 21.90 11.94
N SER A 643 -45.87 22.52 11.03
CA SER A 643 -45.70 23.99 11.00
C SER A 643 -47.02 24.76 10.77
N LYS A 644 -48.07 24.10 10.25
CA LYS A 644 -49.37 24.72 9.97
C LYS A 644 -50.33 24.66 11.15
N LEU A 645 -49.93 24.06 12.26
CA LEU A 645 -50.74 24.00 13.48
C LEU A 645 -50.81 25.37 14.17
N ASP A 646 -51.99 25.74 14.67
CA ASP A 646 -52.13 26.85 15.60
C ASP A 646 -51.93 26.38 17.04
N LEU A 647 -50.73 26.57 17.57
CA LEU A 647 -50.35 26.17 18.93
C LEU A 647 -50.92 27.09 20.02
N THR A 648 -51.60 28.18 19.66
CA THR A 648 -52.16 29.14 20.63
C THR A 648 -53.53 28.71 21.17
N THR A 649 -54.11 27.63 20.64
CA THR A 649 -55.45 27.16 20.99
C THR A 649 -55.50 25.65 21.14
N ASN A 650 -56.29 25.19 22.12
CA ASN A 650 -56.55 23.77 22.36
C ASN A 650 -57.84 23.29 21.68
N ASP A 651 -58.59 24.17 21.01
CA ASP A 651 -59.78 23.82 20.23
C ASP A 651 -59.35 23.11 18.94
N PRO A 652 -59.68 21.82 18.72
CA PRO A 652 -59.23 21.06 17.56
C PRO A 652 -59.61 21.72 16.22
N VAL A 653 -60.78 22.36 16.16
CA VAL A 653 -61.25 22.98 14.92
C VAL A 653 -60.35 24.15 14.54
N LYS A 654 -59.99 24.99 15.51
CA LYS A 654 -59.10 26.15 15.28
C LYS A 654 -57.65 25.74 15.12
N ARG A 655 -57.20 24.75 15.92
CA ARG A 655 -55.82 24.24 15.92
C ARG A 655 -55.42 23.66 14.58
N PHE A 656 -56.32 22.91 13.92
CA PHE A 656 -56.05 22.21 12.67
C PHE A 656 -56.57 22.92 11.41
N ALA A 657 -57.31 24.04 11.53
CA ALA A 657 -57.94 24.72 10.39
C ALA A 657 -56.97 25.02 9.24
N LYS A 658 -55.82 25.64 9.56
CA LYS A 658 -54.77 25.98 8.58
C LYS A 658 -54.11 24.75 7.97
N LEU A 659 -53.95 23.67 8.74
CA LEU A 659 -53.40 22.41 8.26
C LEU A 659 -54.35 21.74 7.26
N ILE A 660 -55.63 21.62 7.60
CA ILE A 660 -56.65 21.01 6.75
C ILE A 660 -56.78 21.77 5.43
N GLU A 661 -56.81 23.11 5.50
CA GLU A 661 -56.84 23.96 4.31
C GLU A 661 -55.59 23.76 3.43
N PHE A 662 -54.41 23.72 4.06
CA PHE A 662 -53.16 23.49 3.36
C PHE A 662 -53.11 22.14 2.65
N ILE A 663 -53.50 21.04 3.32
CA ILE A 663 -53.55 19.70 2.72
C ILE A 663 -54.51 19.67 1.54
N HIS A 664 -55.72 20.22 1.72
CA HIS A 664 -56.74 20.23 0.68
C HIS A 664 -56.30 21.03 -0.56
N GLN A 665 -55.71 22.22 -0.37
CA GLN A 665 -55.18 23.03 -1.48
C GLN A 665 -54.01 22.35 -2.18
N THR A 666 -53.07 21.79 -1.42
CA THR A 666 -51.89 21.07 -1.93
C THR A 666 -52.33 19.89 -2.81
N TYR A 667 -53.22 19.06 -2.31
CA TYR A 667 -53.72 17.90 -3.06
C TYR A 667 -54.48 18.30 -4.32
N TYR A 668 -55.34 19.33 -4.23
CA TYR A 668 -56.09 19.85 -5.38
C TYR A 668 -55.15 20.30 -6.52
N GLN A 669 -54.07 21.01 -6.19
CA GLN A 669 -53.08 21.46 -7.16
C GLN A 669 -52.29 20.29 -7.79
N GLN A 670 -51.88 19.30 -6.98
CA GLN A 670 -51.19 18.11 -7.50
C GLN A 670 -52.07 17.33 -8.50
N GLN A 671 -53.39 17.27 -8.28
CA GLN A 671 -54.32 16.62 -9.20
C GLN A 671 -54.49 17.41 -10.52
N LEU A 672 -54.57 18.74 -10.45
CA LEU A 672 -54.59 19.59 -11.65
C LEU A 672 -53.34 19.36 -12.51
N GLU A 673 -52.16 19.24 -11.92
CA GLU A 673 -50.93 18.94 -12.66
C GLU A 673 -50.93 17.55 -13.30
N ARG A 674 -51.33 16.50 -12.55
CA ARG A 674 -51.44 15.14 -13.08
C ARG A 674 -52.42 15.05 -14.26
N SER A 675 -53.51 15.82 -14.22
CA SER A 675 -54.48 15.86 -15.31
C SER A 675 -53.93 16.48 -16.60
N LYS A 676 -52.93 17.36 -16.51
CA LYS A 676 -52.31 18.04 -17.66
C LYS A 676 -51.18 17.24 -18.30
N ASN A 677 -50.46 16.45 -17.50
CA ASN A 677 -49.39 15.56 -17.96
C ASN A 677 -49.69 14.13 -17.49
N PRO A 678 -50.64 13.42 -18.14
CA PRO A 678 -50.95 12.05 -17.78
C PRO A 678 -49.73 11.17 -18.02
N ASP A 679 -49.37 10.36 -17.02
CA ASP A 679 -48.30 9.38 -17.14
C ASP A 679 -48.74 8.30 -18.15
N PRO A 680 -47.98 8.09 -19.26
CA PRO A 680 -48.35 7.16 -20.31
C PRO A 680 -48.33 5.68 -19.88
N CYS A 681 -47.70 5.35 -18.75
CA CYS A 681 -47.57 3.99 -18.25
C CYS A 681 -48.65 3.60 -17.23
N THR A 682 -49.32 4.58 -16.61
CA THR A 682 -50.45 4.36 -15.73
C THR A 682 -51.73 4.60 -16.53
N GLY A 683 -52.27 3.53 -17.13
CA GLY A 683 -53.52 3.58 -17.86
C GLY A 683 -54.58 4.31 -17.04
N ALA A 684 -55.27 5.27 -17.68
CA ALA A 684 -56.21 6.24 -17.09
C ALA A 684 -56.70 5.78 -15.72
N ILE A 685 -56.00 6.21 -14.67
CA ILE A 685 -56.46 6.02 -13.30
C ILE A 685 -57.83 6.67 -13.31
N ASP A 686 -58.86 5.85 -13.11
CA ASP A 686 -60.23 6.30 -12.88
C ASP A 686 -60.13 7.55 -11.99
N MET A 687 -60.84 8.64 -12.32
CA MET A 687 -60.87 9.88 -11.52
C MET A 687 -61.50 9.57 -10.15
N MET A 688 -60.80 8.76 -9.37
CA MET A 688 -61.27 8.05 -8.21
C MET A 688 -61.19 9.04 -7.08
N LYS A 689 -62.31 9.77 -6.92
CA LYS A 689 -62.65 10.66 -5.80
C LYS A 689 -61.46 11.52 -5.35
N CYS A 690 -61.41 12.77 -5.83
CA CYS A 690 -60.65 13.81 -5.15
C CYS A 690 -60.88 13.69 -3.63
N LEU A 691 -59.80 13.64 -2.83
CA LEU A 691 -59.89 13.70 -1.37
C LEU A 691 -60.78 14.89 -1.01
N ASN A 692 -61.98 14.61 -0.53
CA ASN A 692 -62.90 15.69 -0.20
C ASN A 692 -62.46 16.29 1.14
N LYS A 693 -62.91 17.51 1.44
CA LYS A 693 -62.52 18.19 2.68
C LYS A 693 -62.88 17.39 3.94
N CYS A 694 -63.97 16.61 3.92
CA CYS A 694 -64.38 15.77 5.04
C CYS A 694 -63.43 14.58 5.26
N ASP A 695 -62.88 14.00 4.18
CA ASP A 695 -61.87 12.93 4.25
C ASP A 695 -60.57 13.47 4.88
N VAL A 696 -60.15 14.69 4.48
CA VAL A 696 -58.98 15.37 5.07
C VAL A 696 -59.22 15.70 6.55
N GLU A 697 -60.40 16.24 6.89
CA GLU A 697 -60.78 16.53 8.28
C GLU A 697 -60.73 15.28 9.15
N THR A 698 -61.33 14.19 8.68
CA THR A 698 -61.33 12.89 9.36
C THR A 698 -59.90 12.39 9.54
N TRP A 699 -59.08 12.43 8.49
CA TRP A 699 -57.70 11.99 8.58
C TRP A 699 -56.89 12.82 9.59
N VAL A 700 -57.02 14.15 9.55
CA VAL A 700 -56.29 15.05 10.45
C VAL A 700 -56.70 14.85 11.91
N TYR A 701 -58.01 14.82 12.20
CA TYR A 701 -58.48 14.71 13.57
C TYR A 701 -58.16 13.37 14.24
N TYR A 702 -58.16 12.26 13.48
CA TYR A 702 -57.99 10.92 14.06
C TYR A 702 -56.57 10.36 13.98
N TYR A 703 -55.77 10.79 13.01
CA TYR A 703 -54.49 10.14 12.69
C TYR A 703 -53.28 11.06 12.74
N PHE A 704 -53.43 12.38 12.54
CA PHE A 704 -52.27 13.29 12.43
C PHE A 704 -51.34 13.20 13.65
N GLU A 705 -51.88 13.35 14.86
CA GLU A 705 -51.11 13.27 16.11
C GLU A 705 -50.51 11.87 16.37
N LYS A 706 -51.16 10.81 15.87
CA LYS A 706 -50.66 9.44 15.98
C LYS A 706 -49.46 9.21 15.06
N LEU A 707 -49.52 9.76 13.85
CA LEU A 707 -48.42 9.69 12.88
C LEU A 707 -47.19 10.45 13.37
N GLY A 708 -47.37 11.55 14.10
CA GLY A 708 -46.26 12.27 14.74
C GLY A 708 -45.53 11.53 15.86
N ARG A 709 -46.02 10.35 16.25
CA ARG A 709 -45.37 9.46 17.23
C ARG A 709 -44.61 8.31 16.57
N MET A 710 -44.61 8.24 15.23
CA MET A 710 -43.81 7.25 14.51
C MET A 710 -42.34 7.67 14.49
N ILE A 711 -41.47 6.67 14.60
CA ILE A 711 -40.05 6.78 14.35
C ILE A 711 -39.85 6.65 12.84
N VAL A 712 -39.31 7.69 12.20
CA VAL A 712 -39.07 7.74 10.76
C VAL A 712 -37.61 8.08 10.48
N LEU A 713 -37.12 7.68 9.30
CA LEU A 713 -35.81 8.10 8.80
C LEU A 713 -36.00 9.39 8.02
N GLU A 714 -35.49 10.50 8.53
CA GLU A 714 -35.50 11.78 7.83
C GLU A 714 -34.13 12.09 7.23
N SER A 715 -34.10 12.56 5.99
CA SER A 715 -32.86 12.98 5.31
C SER A 715 -32.44 14.41 5.63
N ASN A 716 -33.21 15.15 6.43
CA ASN A 716 -33.10 16.61 6.62
C ASN A 716 -33.04 17.40 5.29
N GLU A 717 -33.49 16.82 4.19
CA GLU A 717 -33.62 17.51 2.92
C GLU A 717 -34.92 18.33 2.95
N ASP A 718 -34.79 19.65 2.80
CA ASP A 718 -35.94 20.53 2.65
C ASP A 718 -36.77 20.09 1.44
N LEU A 719 -38.09 20.05 1.64
CA LEU A 719 -39.07 19.70 0.63
C LEU A 719 -38.90 20.60 -0.60
N GLN A 720 -38.43 20.04 -1.72
CA GLN A 720 -38.40 20.76 -2.99
C GLN A 720 -39.82 21.15 -3.40
N PHE A 721 -40.06 22.45 -3.58
CA PHE A 721 -41.35 22.98 -3.99
C PHE A 721 -41.69 22.50 -5.40
N LYS A 722 -42.76 21.72 -5.58
CA LYS A 722 -43.05 21.04 -6.86
C LYS A 722 -44.03 21.75 -7.80
N TYR A 723 -44.37 23.01 -7.54
CA TYR A 723 -45.39 23.72 -8.32
C TYR A 723 -44.75 24.63 -9.39
N PRO A 724 -44.73 24.25 -10.69
CA PRO A 724 -44.35 25.18 -11.74
C PRO A 724 -45.38 26.31 -11.87
N GLY A 725 -44.92 27.49 -12.24
CA GLY A 725 -45.82 28.64 -12.33
C GLY A 725 -45.09 29.91 -12.72
N ARG A 726 -45.64 31.04 -12.32
CA ARG A 726 -45.01 32.34 -12.53
C ARG A 726 -45.07 33.20 -11.28
N LEU A 727 -43.94 33.79 -10.95
CA LEU A 727 -43.81 34.76 -9.88
C LEU A 727 -44.00 36.15 -10.46
N VAL A 728 -44.98 36.90 -9.97
CA VAL A 728 -45.32 38.22 -10.51
C VAL A 728 -45.15 39.29 -9.43
N GLN A 729 -44.30 40.28 -9.70
CA GLN A 729 -44.21 41.50 -8.91
C GLN A 729 -45.11 42.58 -9.52
N LYS A 730 -45.85 43.31 -8.68
CA LYS A 730 -46.61 44.47 -9.12
C LYS A 730 -45.98 45.73 -8.52
N THR A 731 -45.02 46.33 -9.23
CA THR A 731 -44.52 47.67 -8.92
C THR A 731 -45.20 48.70 -9.81
N ASP A 732 -45.32 49.94 -9.34
CA ASP A 732 -46.09 51.02 -9.99
C ASP A 732 -45.59 51.40 -11.40
N LYS A 733 -44.50 50.80 -11.90
CA LYS A 733 -43.99 51.11 -13.25
C LYS A 733 -43.62 49.91 -14.14
N ASP A 734 -43.42 48.68 -13.66
CA ASP A 734 -43.15 47.52 -14.55
C ASP A 734 -43.59 46.18 -13.92
N LYS A 735 -44.27 45.31 -14.70
CA LYS A 735 -44.67 43.97 -14.25
C LYS A 735 -43.55 42.98 -14.48
N ILE A 736 -42.76 42.66 -13.46
CA ILE A 736 -41.71 41.64 -13.53
C ILE A 736 -42.35 40.25 -13.37
N VAL A 737 -42.10 39.35 -14.31
CA VAL A 737 -42.61 37.97 -14.31
C VAL A 737 -41.44 36.99 -14.40
N PHE A 738 -41.26 36.17 -13.38
CA PHE A 738 -40.32 35.05 -13.42
C PHE A 738 -41.04 33.73 -13.66
N LYS A 739 -40.41 32.81 -14.39
CA LYS A 739 -40.90 31.44 -14.52
C LYS A 739 -40.42 30.62 -13.32
N VAL A 740 -41.28 29.78 -12.78
CA VAL A 740 -40.93 28.83 -11.72
C VAL A 740 -40.95 27.43 -12.30
N SER A 741 -39.88 26.67 -12.11
CA SER A 741 -39.76 25.28 -12.55
C SER A 741 -40.60 24.35 -11.66
N SER A 742 -40.75 23.09 -12.08
CA SER A 742 -41.35 22.03 -11.26
C SER A 742 -40.48 21.58 -10.08
N SER A 743 -39.27 22.12 -9.93
CA SER A 743 -38.40 21.96 -8.75
C SER A 743 -38.45 23.20 -7.83
N GLY A 744 -39.26 24.21 -8.18
CA GLY A 744 -39.43 25.44 -7.40
C GLY A 744 -38.35 26.49 -7.65
N GLU A 745 -37.47 26.24 -8.62
CA GLU A 745 -36.45 27.20 -9.02
C GLU A 745 -37.09 28.33 -9.81
N ILE A 746 -36.79 29.55 -9.38
CA ILE A 746 -37.14 30.78 -10.09
C ILE A 746 -36.10 30.97 -11.19
N LEU A 747 -36.57 30.99 -12.43
CA LEU A 747 -35.73 31.08 -13.62
C LEU A 747 -35.78 32.50 -14.20
N SER A 748 -34.63 32.97 -14.68
CA SER A 748 -34.54 34.15 -15.53
C SER A 748 -35.18 33.90 -16.90
N GLU A 749 -35.38 34.95 -17.72
CA GLU A 749 -35.86 34.81 -19.11
C GLU A 749 -34.96 33.87 -19.94
N ASN A 750 -33.68 33.75 -19.59
CA ASN A 750 -32.71 32.88 -20.26
C ASN A 750 -32.63 31.47 -19.63
N GLY A 751 -33.49 31.14 -18.67
CA GLY A 751 -33.55 29.82 -18.02
C GLY A 751 -32.51 29.57 -16.93
N THR A 752 -31.79 30.59 -16.46
CA THR A 752 -30.81 30.44 -15.37
C THR A 752 -31.50 30.50 -14.00
N PRO A 753 -31.16 29.61 -13.04
CA PRO A 753 -31.75 29.65 -11.70
C PRO A 753 -31.29 30.89 -10.92
N LEU A 754 -32.26 31.68 -10.45
CA LEU A 754 -32.09 32.92 -9.69
C LEU A 754 -32.33 32.72 -8.19
N GLY A 755 -33.15 31.74 -7.82
CA GLY A 755 -33.50 31.42 -6.45
C GLY A 755 -34.44 30.22 -6.41
N ILE A 756 -34.85 29.81 -5.22
CA ILE A 756 -35.80 28.72 -5.00
C ILE A 756 -36.93 29.20 -4.10
N ILE A 757 -38.16 28.77 -4.42
CA ILE A 757 -39.32 28.92 -3.54
C ILE A 757 -39.29 27.73 -2.56
N ASN A 758 -39.31 28.03 -1.28
CA ASN A 758 -39.43 27.02 -0.23
C ASN A 758 -40.89 26.60 -0.04
N SER A 759 -41.10 25.44 0.58
CA SER A 759 -42.44 24.88 0.87
C SER A 759 -43.34 25.76 1.75
N ASP A 760 -42.77 26.74 2.46
CA ASP A 760 -43.48 27.74 3.26
C ASP A 760 -43.86 29.02 2.49
N MET A 761 -43.68 29.03 1.17
CA MET A 761 -43.92 30.18 0.28
C MET A 761 -42.95 31.36 0.52
N THR A 762 -41.78 31.09 1.10
CA THR A 762 -40.67 32.05 1.11
C THR A 762 -39.74 31.83 -0.08
N VAL A 763 -38.98 32.86 -0.46
CA VAL A 763 -37.99 32.74 -1.55
C VAL A 763 -36.58 32.94 -1.05
N GLN A 764 -35.74 31.95 -1.29
CA GLN A 764 -34.31 32.02 -1.10
C GLN A 764 -33.62 32.31 -2.44
N TRP A 765 -33.07 33.52 -2.58
CA TRP A 765 -32.35 33.93 -3.79
C TRP A 765 -30.89 33.44 -3.76
N TYR A 766 -30.39 32.91 -4.87
CA TYR A 766 -29.02 32.37 -4.97
C TYR A 766 -27.93 33.42 -5.14
N LYS A 767 -28.31 34.64 -5.55
CA LYS A 767 -27.42 35.81 -5.64
C LYS A 767 -28.04 36.98 -4.88
N SER A 768 -27.25 38.03 -4.62
CA SER A 768 -27.61 39.28 -3.93
C SER A 768 -28.68 40.15 -4.63
N LEU A 769 -29.61 39.52 -5.35
CA LEU A 769 -30.86 40.09 -5.82
C LEU A 769 -31.80 40.22 -4.62
N ARG A 770 -31.76 41.38 -3.94
CA ARG A 770 -32.70 41.72 -2.87
C ARG A 770 -33.92 42.39 -3.47
N PHE A 771 -34.96 41.62 -3.73
CA PHE A 771 -36.30 42.17 -3.95
C PHE A 771 -36.96 42.34 -2.58
N ASN A 772 -37.26 43.59 -2.19
CA ASN A 772 -37.86 43.90 -0.89
C ASN A 772 -39.41 43.84 -0.90
N ASP A 773 -40.03 43.62 -2.06
CA ASP A 773 -41.48 43.66 -2.22
C ASP A 773 -42.09 42.24 -2.21
N GLU A 774 -43.37 42.15 -1.83
CA GLU A 774 -44.16 40.90 -1.92
C GLU A 774 -44.39 40.52 -3.39
N PHE A 775 -44.13 39.25 -3.72
CA PHE A 775 -44.51 38.69 -5.02
C PHE A 775 -45.83 37.95 -4.90
N THR A 776 -46.60 37.90 -5.98
CA THR A 776 -47.74 36.99 -6.08
C THR A 776 -47.34 35.80 -6.94
N PHE A 777 -47.41 34.60 -6.37
CA PHE A 777 -47.18 33.37 -7.11
C PHE A 777 -48.47 32.91 -7.76
N TYR A 778 -48.41 32.79 -9.08
CA TYR A 778 -49.51 32.29 -9.90
C TYR A 778 -49.19 30.88 -10.37
N GLY A 779 -50.16 29.99 -10.24
CA GLY A 779 -50.08 28.64 -10.81
C GLY A 779 -50.15 28.66 -12.33
N VAL A 780 -50.08 27.46 -12.91
CA VAL A 780 -50.12 27.24 -14.37
C VAL A 780 -51.43 27.76 -15.00
N GLU A 781 -52.52 27.88 -14.22
CA GLU A 781 -53.82 28.40 -14.69
C GLU A 781 -54.06 29.88 -14.39
N ASN A 782 -53.05 30.60 -13.90
CA ASN A 782 -53.18 31.97 -13.42
C ASN A 782 -54.09 32.13 -12.20
N ASP A 783 -54.33 31.05 -11.47
CA ASP A 783 -54.85 31.08 -10.10
C ASP A 783 -53.77 31.61 -9.14
N ILE A 784 -54.19 32.37 -8.13
CA ILE A 784 -53.29 32.91 -7.11
C ILE A 784 -53.03 31.79 -6.10
N ILE A 785 -51.83 31.21 -6.13
CA ILE A 785 -51.41 30.17 -5.17
C ILE A 785 -51.06 30.80 -3.82
N GLY A 786 -50.46 32.00 -3.83
CA GLY A 786 -50.20 32.72 -2.60
C GLY A 786 -49.33 33.96 -2.79
N LYS A 787 -49.23 34.75 -1.72
CA LYS A 787 -48.27 35.84 -1.63
C LYS A 787 -46.96 35.32 -1.07
N ILE A 788 -45.89 35.54 -1.80
CA ILE A 788 -44.53 35.16 -1.44
C ILE A 788 -43.87 36.31 -0.72
N LYS A 789 -43.37 36.01 0.48
CA LYS A 789 -42.62 36.97 1.30
C LYS A 789 -41.13 36.84 1.02
N PRO A 790 -40.37 37.95 0.95
CA PRO A 790 -38.91 37.88 0.91
C PRO A 790 -38.40 37.14 2.15
N TYR A 791 -37.43 36.24 1.98
CA TYR A 791 -36.81 35.56 3.12
C TYR A 791 -36.07 36.59 3.98
N SER A 792 -36.60 36.89 5.17
CA SER A 792 -35.92 37.70 6.17
C SER A 792 -35.01 36.78 6.97
N THR A 793 -33.70 36.86 6.75
CA THR A 793 -32.71 36.33 7.70
C THR A 793 -32.66 37.22 8.94
N GLU A 794 -33.71 37.17 9.76
CA GLU A 794 -33.66 37.52 11.18
C GLU A 794 -34.31 36.40 12.00
N LYS A 795 -33.63 35.25 12.07
CA LYS A 795 -33.58 34.48 13.31
C LYS A 795 -32.12 34.32 13.71
N ARG A 796 -31.79 34.92 14.85
CA ARG A 796 -30.56 34.75 15.62
C ARG A 796 -30.43 33.28 16.06
N THR A 797 -29.18 32.83 16.06
CA THR A 797 -28.57 31.65 16.72
C THR A 797 -29.05 30.27 16.29
#